data_AF-A0A2H5ZHA8-F1
#
_entry.id   AF-A0A2H5ZHA8-F1
#
_cell.length_a   1.000
_cell.length_b   1.000
_cell.length_c   1.000
_cell.angle_alpha   90.00
_cell.angle_beta   90.00
_cell.angle_gamma   90.00
#
_symmetry.space_group_name_H-M   'P 1'
#
loop_
_entity.id
_entity.type
_entity.pdbx_description
1 polymer ?
#
loop_
_entity_poly.entity_id
_entity_poly.type
_entity_poly.pdbx_seq_one_letter_code
_entity_poly.pdbx_strand_id
1 'polypeptide(L)'
;MQRSAEFAREAGRSLIASGPFVRIAATLAACALTVIAVYRERTAEFAPRRVWGELSPVFETLGQCGWRLTSVVLDWPDLVLASGGLVTALLVIAWLVFDWHRGWVASLWLLAALSAGVGQWAFLRGKVSVGVGAYACALCLAVAFGWLVQSRQALGPRAVTNKDYAAGLWVLIIALFLRLWALDELPSRFEGEMGLSMLAGSSWQSLKNYLVDALTTASIGCAHLFVQLASFLALGDSVFALRASAVLMGAAVVWNLFWLLRRYVGPQGAWCAALLAISSAEQLWWSRSENSYFIAVCLAGVITARLSAWLLASPSWRKAIIVAVWMGLTRLFYLAAVTLVAIPSLVLLHRMVFDRTHVRQYAGAFFVVLLGVGLWASSLSLVHLVSKGEWRWIHPAVHGELADAESTPLLQRVAAVGERVVQNARQVARQWTIETGFSQWYQRQTWPYPPTILHVGIVALGVLGVGIALAQWRYPFPAMLLMWFFLACLPALLSIEPAERRMAAAFPAFYALAGYGWGHAVNWICSSSSTFLKASWHLAGWIVLVMIGWSSASSHLTLPRAEVGLATLGRATKHVFRASEAVYYEMDEAAFPLLVMVHSSLFRQRLPCTEALAPASWLTTLLEQPCSFNDVVWRLMSPTLRAQRQAQYVPPSQWSVLLAAVPDAERKRQLLRHLFPNGREHWIGTPDWNFSLTVFTVTRSDLEALQRFEVVEEPPLAGPGVEEKEAGCTMTLRGALFVPRDGWYRWRLAAPFEPLAWTIGNESGTFEVHSNVPLTAGFHLAQWKVRGPCGERPALFLKEHGESEWRSVPLWNTELGRDELTRATRVVAHEGYTSHGRFGEQSGEFLDLGIADTSGMVALVWRDGRYEFLELDAAGQPLASYRVDIPGHTVVNGFVPGPQGRRFVHTESGMWVTDREGRMLRRWPVGPGPIRAQIVWWDDGNTLLAAVPAAAEVQWFDLAGRLLGATSTFDGGPRRFLEPTALAYDPSRRIFAVAEADGRILLLRIRGSNPLDLAFERELRPPLSVRRMAVRVLTFDGQGRLLVGDPERPAVFAYDSAGQRLMAQQPENDWMSQVPALGVVRRIVPLEGQLLVLAGGHGAVRFQEGRFAQGFD
;
A
#
# COMPACT_ATOMS: atom_id res chain seq x y z
N MET A 1 35.29 -19.54 22.21
CA MET A 1 35.62 -20.50 21.13
C MET A 1 35.53 -21.96 21.58
N GLN A 2 36.22 -22.44 22.61
CA GLN A 2 36.11 -23.85 23.06
C GLN A 2 34.69 -24.24 23.54
N ARG A 3 33.99 -23.39 24.32
CA ARG A 3 32.57 -23.62 24.68
C ARG A 3 31.61 -23.58 23.49
N SER A 4 31.93 -22.81 22.46
CA SER A 4 31.18 -22.75 21.19
C SER A 4 31.41 -24.02 20.36
N ALA A 5 32.62 -24.58 20.41
CA ALA A 5 32.96 -25.86 19.79
C ALA A 5 32.35 -27.04 20.56
N GLU A 6 32.23 -26.97 21.90
CA GLU A 6 31.49 -27.94 22.70
C GLU A 6 29.99 -27.89 22.44
N PHE A 7 29.38 -26.71 22.36
CA PHE A 7 27.98 -26.56 21.98
C PHE A 7 27.70 -27.04 20.55
N ALA A 8 28.61 -26.78 19.60
CA ALA A 8 28.53 -27.33 18.24
C ALA A 8 28.75 -28.84 18.19
N ARG A 9 29.57 -29.42 19.09
CA ARG A 9 29.74 -30.88 19.23
C ARG A 9 28.55 -31.53 19.92
N GLU A 10 27.91 -30.89 20.89
CA GLU A 10 26.69 -31.40 21.56
C GLU A 10 25.46 -31.27 20.66
N ALA A 11 25.30 -30.14 19.98
CA ALA A 11 24.30 -29.97 18.91
C ALA A 11 24.56 -30.96 17.77
N GLY A 12 25.83 -31.15 17.39
CA GLY A 12 26.29 -32.16 16.45
C GLY A 12 25.95 -33.58 16.91
N ARG A 13 26.16 -33.93 18.19
CA ARG A 13 25.80 -35.25 18.76
C ARG A 13 24.28 -35.46 18.82
N SER A 14 23.47 -34.43 19.08
CA SER A 14 22.01 -34.54 18.97
C SER A 14 21.53 -34.68 17.51
N LEU A 15 22.26 -34.10 16.55
CA LEU A 15 22.05 -34.31 15.11
C LEU A 15 22.64 -35.64 14.61
N ILE A 16 23.56 -36.26 15.36
CA ILE A 16 24.08 -37.63 15.11
C ILE A 16 23.08 -38.67 15.64
N ALA A 17 22.30 -38.34 16.67
CA ALA A 17 21.20 -39.18 17.15
C ALA A 17 19.94 -39.14 16.26
N SER A 18 19.78 -38.13 15.40
CA SER A 18 18.77 -38.17 14.33
C SER A 18 19.28 -39.07 13.20
N GLY A 19 18.56 -40.16 12.93
CA GLY A 19 18.99 -41.19 11.97
C GLY A 19 19.41 -40.64 10.60
N PRO A 20 20.26 -41.36 9.86
CA PRO A 20 20.88 -40.93 8.59
C PRO A 20 19.87 -40.40 7.56
N PHE A 21 18.61 -40.86 7.64
CA PHE A 21 17.50 -40.45 6.79
C PHE A 21 17.13 -38.96 6.88
N VAL A 22 17.18 -38.35 8.07
CA VAL A 22 16.84 -36.92 8.25
C VAL A 22 17.89 -36.03 7.62
N ARG A 23 19.17 -36.43 7.71
CA ARG A 23 20.28 -35.75 7.06
C ARG A 23 20.14 -35.84 5.54
N ILE A 24 19.86 -37.02 5.01
CA ILE A 24 19.67 -37.24 3.57
C ILE A 24 18.49 -36.42 3.04
N ALA A 25 17.35 -36.39 3.74
CA ALA A 25 16.18 -35.60 3.37
C ALA A 25 16.47 -34.10 3.32
N ALA A 26 17.07 -33.54 4.37
CA ALA A 26 17.42 -32.12 4.43
C ALA A 26 18.47 -31.75 3.38
N THR A 27 19.48 -32.60 3.18
CA THR A 27 20.51 -32.41 2.16
C THR A 27 19.93 -32.53 0.75
N LEU A 28 19.03 -33.47 0.45
CA LEU A 28 18.42 -33.60 -0.87
C LEU A 28 17.49 -32.43 -1.19
N ALA A 29 16.69 -31.96 -0.23
CA ALA A 29 15.85 -30.79 -0.41
C ALA A 29 16.69 -29.52 -0.62
N ALA A 30 17.74 -29.34 0.19
CA ALA A 30 18.69 -28.24 0.02
C ALA A 30 19.42 -28.31 -1.32
N CYS A 31 19.94 -29.48 -1.71
CA CYS A 31 20.59 -29.68 -3.00
C CYS A 31 19.64 -29.46 -4.17
N ALA A 32 18.39 -29.93 -4.10
CA ALA A 32 17.40 -29.71 -5.17
C ALA A 32 17.06 -28.22 -5.30
N LEU A 33 16.85 -27.51 -4.18
CA LEU A 33 16.61 -26.07 -4.18
C LEU A 33 17.82 -25.30 -4.72
N THR A 34 19.03 -25.65 -4.29
CA THR A 34 20.28 -25.02 -4.78
C THR A 34 20.51 -25.29 -6.26
N VAL A 35 20.27 -26.52 -6.74
CA VAL A 35 20.43 -26.87 -8.16
C VAL A 35 19.39 -26.15 -9.02
N ILE A 36 18.13 -26.12 -8.58
CA ILE A 36 17.05 -25.38 -9.27
C ILE A 36 17.39 -23.89 -9.29
N ALA A 37 17.85 -23.33 -8.17
CA ALA A 37 18.23 -21.92 -8.08
C ALA A 37 19.43 -21.56 -8.97
N VAL A 38 20.52 -22.32 -8.90
CA VAL A 38 21.75 -22.07 -9.68
C VAL A 38 21.51 -22.27 -11.18
N TYR A 39 20.76 -23.32 -11.56
CA TYR A 39 20.38 -23.54 -12.95
C TYR A 39 19.51 -22.39 -13.48
N ARG A 40 18.61 -21.87 -12.63
CA ARG A 40 17.72 -20.78 -12.99
C ARG A 40 18.42 -19.44 -13.08
N GLU A 41 19.23 -19.05 -12.08
CA GLU A 41 19.91 -17.74 -12.08
C GLU A 41 20.81 -17.60 -13.32
N ARG A 42 21.48 -18.68 -13.72
CA ARG A 42 22.28 -18.73 -14.96
C ARG A 42 21.46 -18.65 -16.24
N THR A 43 20.18 -19.03 -16.22
CA THR A 43 19.32 -19.06 -17.42
C THR A 43 18.32 -17.90 -17.49
N ALA A 44 18.01 -17.28 -16.36
CA ALA A 44 17.08 -16.15 -16.23
C ALA A 44 17.61 -14.85 -16.85
N GLU A 45 18.92 -14.73 -17.08
CA GLU A 45 19.49 -13.60 -17.82
C GLU A 45 19.04 -13.55 -19.29
N PHE A 46 18.70 -14.69 -19.90
CA PHE A 46 18.51 -14.79 -21.35
C PHE A 46 17.05 -14.94 -21.79
N ALA A 47 16.19 -15.52 -20.97
CA ALA A 47 14.75 -15.67 -21.25
C ALA A 47 13.99 -16.04 -19.96
N PRO A 48 12.66 -15.78 -19.90
CA PRO A 48 11.81 -16.36 -18.87
C PRO A 48 11.72 -17.88 -19.08
N ARG A 49 12.74 -18.64 -18.63
CA ARG A 49 12.63 -20.10 -18.52
C ARG A 49 11.87 -20.44 -17.24
N ARG A 50 10.68 -20.99 -17.46
CA ARG A 50 9.67 -21.33 -16.46
C ARG A 50 10.15 -22.48 -15.56
N VAL A 51 10.08 -22.32 -14.24
CA VAL A 51 10.29 -23.43 -13.30
C VAL A 51 9.12 -24.40 -13.45
N TRP A 52 9.39 -25.60 -13.97
CA TRP A 52 8.39 -26.60 -14.37
C TRP A 52 7.40 -26.15 -15.45
N GLY A 53 7.78 -25.20 -16.29
CA GLY A 53 6.91 -24.72 -17.35
C GLY A 53 6.50 -25.79 -18.35
N GLU A 54 7.30 -26.83 -18.55
CA GLU A 54 6.92 -27.96 -19.40
C GLU A 54 5.74 -28.76 -18.81
N LEU A 55 5.58 -28.75 -17.48
CA LEU A 55 4.45 -29.37 -16.80
C LEU A 55 3.20 -28.47 -16.76
N SER A 56 3.29 -27.26 -17.31
CA SER A 56 2.19 -26.30 -17.39
C SER A 56 0.88 -26.90 -17.91
N PRO A 57 0.85 -27.61 -19.05
CA PRO A 57 -0.41 -28.14 -19.60
C PRO A 57 -1.01 -29.20 -18.68
N VAL A 58 -0.15 -29.98 -18.03
CA VAL A 58 -0.55 -30.99 -17.05
C VAL A 58 -1.24 -30.31 -15.87
N PHE A 59 -0.63 -29.27 -15.27
CA PHE A 59 -1.23 -28.53 -14.15
C PHE A 59 -2.52 -27.79 -14.52
N GLU A 60 -2.60 -27.20 -15.70
CA GLU A 60 -3.82 -26.55 -16.17
C GLU A 60 -4.95 -27.54 -16.38
N THR A 61 -4.66 -28.69 -17.02
CA THR A 61 -5.64 -29.77 -17.18
C THR A 61 -6.11 -30.27 -15.82
N LEU A 62 -5.17 -30.49 -14.91
CA LEU A 62 -5.43 -30.91 -13.54
C LEU A 62 -6.29 -29.88 -12.78
N GLY A 63 -5.98 -28.59 -12.90
CA GLY A 63 -6.73 -27.48 -12.35
C GLY A 63 -8.15 -27.39 -12.91
N GLN A 64 -8.32 -27.47 -14.23
CA GLN A 64 -9.61 -27.46 -14.91
C GLN A 64 -10.47 -28.68 -14.54
N CYS A 65 -9.88 -29.87 -14.42
CA CYS A 65 -10.58 -31.06 -13.94
C CYS A 65 -11.08 -30.88 -12.50
N GLY A 66 -10.25 -30.33 -11.60
CA GLY A 66 -10.66 -30.00 -10.23
C GLY A 66 -11.79 -28.97 -10.19
N TRP A 67 -11.69 -27.93 -11.02
CA TRP A 67 -12.73 -26.92 -11.18
C TRP A 67 -14.07 -27.49 -11.66
N ARG A 68 -14.04 -28.32 -12.72
CA ARG A 68 -15.22 -28.99 -13.27
C ARG A 68 -15.88 -29.93 -12.27
N LEU A 69 -15.07 -30.74 -11.58
CA LEU A 69 -15.59 -31.64 -10.55
C LEU A 69 -16.33 -30.86 -9.47
N THR A 70 -15.77 -29.71 -9.07
CA THR A 70 -16.32 -28.93 -7.96
C THR A 70 -17.55 -28.12 -8.38
N SER A 71 -17.56 -27.55 -9.59
CA SER A 71 -18.75 -26.88 -10.15
C SER A 71 -19.92 -27.86 -10.30
N VAL A 72 -19.68 -29.08 -10.79
CA VAL A 72 -20.72 -30.13 -10.84
C VAL A 72 -21.29 -30.44 -9.45
N VAL A 73 -20.44 -30.50 -8.43
CA VAL A 73 -20.88 -30.73 -7.04
C VAL A 73 -21.69 -29.55 -6.49
N LEU A 74 -21.31 -28.31 -6.81
CA LEU A 74 -21.98 -27.11 -6.29
C LEU A 74 -23.30 -26.78 -7.02
N ASP A 75 -23.35 -27.06 -8.32
CA ASP A 75 -24.47 -26.71 -9.19
C ASP A 75 -25.57 -27.77 -9.23
N TRP A 76 -25.39 -28.91 -8.56
CA TRP A 76 -26.44 -29.94 -8.44
C TRP A 76 -27.39 -29.65 -7.26
N PRO A 77 -28.59 -29.06 -7.48
CA PRO A 77 -29.60 -28.87 -6.44
C PRO A 77 -30.05 -30.20 -5.81
N ASP A 78 -30.04 -31.29 -6.59
CA ASP A 78 -30.39 -32.64 -6.12
C ASP A 78 -29.29 -33.30 -5.29
N LEU A 79 -28.09 -32.70 -5.20
CA LEU A 79 -27.01 -33.25 -4.38
C LEU A 79 -27.38 -33.27 -2.90
N VAL A 80 -28.21 -32.34 -2.39
CA VAL A 80 -28.66 -32.36 -0.98
C VAL A 80 -29.59 -33.55 -0.72
N LEU A 81 -30.48 -33.87 -1.66
CA LEU A 81 -31.37 -35.03 -1.59
C LEU A 81 -30.60 -36.34 -1.80
N ALA A 82 -29.68 -36.38 -2.77
CA ALA A 82 -28.83 -37.54 -3.05
C ALA A 82 -27.80 -37.81 -1.94
N SER A 83 -27.22 -36.77 -1.32
CA SER A 83 -26.35 -36.91 -0.16
C SER A 83 -27.14 -37.30 1.10
N GLY A 84 -28.38 -36.83 1.26
CA GLY A 84 -29.31 -37.35 2.27
C GLY A 84 -29.58 -38.85 2.07
N GLY A 85 -29.84 -39.29 0.83
CA GLY A 85 -30.00 -40.70 0.48
C GLY A 85 -28.74 -41.54 0.71
N LEU A 86 -27.57 -41.06 0.27
CA LEU A 86 -26.27 -41.70 0.48
C LEU A 86 -25.93 -41.80 1.97
N VAL A 87 -26.17 -40.75 2.75
CA VAL A 87 -25.95 -40.77 4.21
C VAL A 87 -26.91 -41.73 4.87
N THR A 88 -28.17 -41.78 4.46
CA THR A 88 -29.13 -42.77 4.97
C THR A 88 -28.66 -44.20 4.68
N ALA A 89 -28.19 -44.47 3.45
CA ALA A 89 -27.60 -45.76 3.10
C ALA A 89 -26.33 -46.07 3.92
N LEU A 90 -25.45 -45.09 4.13
CA LEU A 90 -24.26 -45.24 4.97
C LEU A 90 -24.58 -45.43 6.44
N LEU A 91 -25.65 -44.81 6.96
CA LEU A 91 -26.17 -45.01 8.32
C LEU A 91 -26.71 -46.43 8.48
N VAL A 92 -27.47 -46.91 7.49
CA VAL A 92 -27.96 -48.30 7.44
C VAL A 92 -26.80 -49.29 7.38
N ILE A 93 -25.81 -49.05 6.52
CA ILE A 93 -24.59 -49.88 6.43
C ILE A 93 -23.81 -49.83 7.75
N ALA A 94 -23.65 -48.66 8.37
CA ALA A 94 -22.97 -48.52 9.65
C ALA A 94 -23.69 -49.30 10.76
N TRP A 95 -25.01 -49.37 10.73
CA TRP A 95 -25.81 -50.18 11.64
C TRP A 95 -25.73 -51.68 11.36
N LEU A 96 -25.68 -52.09 10.09
CA LEU A 96 -25.61 -53.50 9.69
C LEU A 96 -24.23 -54.13 9.90
N VAL A 97 -23.17 -53.32 9.82
CA VAL A 97 -21.80 -53.82 9.76
C VAL A 97 -21.04 -53.67 11.09
N PHE A 98 -21.49 -52.78 11.97
CA PHE A 98 -20.92 -52.60 13.30
C PHE A 98 -21.92 -53.06 14.38
N ASP A 99 -21.42 -53.62 15.49
CA ASP A 99 -22.27 -53.86 16.67
C ASP A 99 -23.04 -52.59 17.04
N TRP A 100 -24.28 -52.74 17.53
CA TRP A 100 -25.22 -51.65 17.82
C TRP A 100 -24.56 -50.37 18.38
N HIS A 101 -23.77 -50.50 19.45
CA HIS A 101 -23.09 -49.35 20.07
C HIS A 101 -22.09 -48.68 19.12
N ARG A 102 -21.34 -49.46 18.33
CA ARG A 102 -20.42 -48.90 17.34
C ARG A 102 -21.19 -48.25 16.19
N GLY A 103 -22.26 -48.87 15.69
CA GLY A 103 -23.12 -48.27 14.66
C GLY A 103 -23.68 -46.90 15.07
N TRP A 104 -24.14 -46.74 16.31
CA TRP A 104 -24.59 -45.46 16.86
C TRP A 104 -23.49 -44.39 16.89
N VAL A 105 -22.29 -44.74 17.36
CA VAL A 105 -21.16 -43.79 17.42
C VAL A 105 -20.72 -43.38 16.01
N ALA A 106 -20.66 -44.31 15.04
CA ALA A 106 -20.38 -43.98 13.64
C ALA A 106 -21.44 -43.02 13.06
N SER A 107 -22.71 -43.24 13.41
CA SER A 107 -23.84 -42.42 12.96
C SER A 107 -23.73 -40.98 13.41
N LEU A 108 -23.29 -40.73 14.65
CA LEU A 108 -23.05 -39.37 15.15
C LEU A 108 -22.01 -38.62 14.32
N TRP A 109 -20.91 -39.28 13.94
CA TRP A 109 -19.87 -38.66 13.13
C TRP A 109 -20.36 -38.37 11.70
N LEU A 110 -21.08 -39.32 11.08
CA LEU A 110 -21.67 -39.13 9.75
C LEU A 110 -22.70 -38.00 9.72
N LEU A 111 -23.60 -37.94 10.72
CA LEU A 111 -24.58 -36.87 10.87
C LEU A 111 -23.92 -35.51 11.12
N ALA A 112 -22.83 -35.49 11.90
CA ALA A 112 -22.05 -34.28 12.12
C ALA A 112 -21.42 -33.79 10.80
N ALA A 113 -20.81 -34.69 10.02
CA ALA A 113 -20.21 -34.36 8.73
C ALA A 113 -21.26 -33.86 7.72
N LEU A 114 -22.43 -34.51 7.67
CA LEU A 114 -23.56 -34.08 6.84
C LEU A 114 -24.04 -32.68 7.26
N SER A 115 -24.25 -32.46 8.56
CA SER A 115 -24.71 -31.17 9.09
C SER A 115 -23.72 -30.05 8.77
N ALA A 116 -22.41 -30.31 8.85
CA ALA A 116 -21.39 -29.35 8.45
C ALA A 116 -21.42 -29.07 6.93
N GLY A 117 -21.63 -30.10 6.10
CA GLY A 117 -21.80 -29.95 4.66
C GLY A 117 -23.03 -29.12 4.29
N VAL A 118 -24.18 -29.38 4.95
CA VAL A 118 -25.42 -28.60 4.80
C VAL A 118 -25.21 -27.15 5.24
N GLY A 119 -24.48 -26.93 6.34
CA GLY A 119 -24.16 -25.59 6.83
C GLY A 119 -23.38 -24.78 5.79
N GLN A 120 -22.36 -25.39 5.18
CA GLN A 120 -21.61 -24.73 4.12
C GLN A 120 -22.44 -24.46 2.88
N TRP A 121 -23.25 -25.44 2.45
CA TRP A 121 -24.16 -25.29 1.32
C TRP A 121 -25.16 -24.15 1.53
N ALA A 122 -25.66 -24.00 2.75
CA ALA A 122 -26.56 -22.91 3.10
C ALA A 122 -25.86 -21.55 3.02
N PHE A 123 -24.63 -21.41 3.54
CA PHE A 123 -23.86 -20.17 3.38
C PHE A 123 -23.58 -19.82 1.91
N LEU A 124 -23.26 -20.83 1.09
CA LEU A 124 -23.06 -20.66 -0.36
C LEU A 124 -24.29 -20.08 -1.08
N ARG A 125 -25.49 -20.32 -0.54
CA ARG A 125 -26.76 -19.82 -1.08
C ARG A 125 -27.24 -18.54 -0.37
N GLY A 126 -26.39 -17.88 0.41
CA GLY A 126 -26.74 -16.69 1.19
C GLY A 126 -27.69 -16.95 2.36
N LYS A 127 -27.95 -18.22 2.72
CA LYS A 127 -28.86 -18.61 3.81
C LYS A 127 -28.11 -18.69 5.15
N VAL A 128 -27.69 -17.52 5.64
CA VAL A 128 -26.82 -17.39 6.82
C VAL A 128 -27.37 -18.10 8.07
N SER A 129 -28.67 -17.96 8.38
CA SER A 129 -29.28 -18.56 9.58
C SER A 129 -29.26 -20.09 9.56
N VAL A 130 -29.58 -20.69 8.41
CA VAL A 130 -29.53 -22.15 8.20
C VAL A 130 -28.09 -22.64 8.28
N GLY A 131 -27.15 -21.89 7.69
CA GLY A 131 -25.72 -22.18 7.78
C GLY A 131 -25.23 -22.28 9.22
N VAL A 132 -25.51 -21.24 10.03
CA VAL A 132 -25.15 -21.20 11.45
C VAL A 132 -25.80 -22.35 12.23
N GLY A 133 -27.10 -22.59 12.04
CA GLY A 133 -27.81 -23.67 12.73
C GLY A 133 -27.25 -25.06 12.43
N ALA A 134 -26.94 -25.33 11.16
CA ALA A 134 -26.39 -26.61 10.75
C ALA A 134 -24.95 -26.84 11.25
N TYR A 135 -24.11 -25.80 11.29
CA TYR A 135 -22.78 -25.91 11.92
C TYR A 135 -22.83 -26.08 13.43
N ALA A 136 -23.77 -25.40 14.11
CA ALA A 136 -23.98 -25.61 15.54
C ALA A 136 -24.42 -27.07 15.82
N CYS A 137 -25.33 -27.62 15.01
CA CYS A 137 -25.72 -29.02 15.07
C CYS A 137 -24.52 -29.96 14.86
N ALA A 138 -23.72 -29.72 13.81
CA ALA A 138 -22.52 -30.48 13.52
C ALA A 138 -21.54 -30.48 14.70
N LEU A 139 -21.33 -29.32 15.32
CA LEU A 139 -20.47 -29.17 16.48
C LEU A 139 -20.98 -29.98 17.67
N CYS A 140 -22.27 -29.89 17.99
CA CYS A 140 -22.89 -30.67 19.08
C CYS A 140 -22.76 -32.19 18.86
N LEU A 141 -23.02 -32.66 17.64
CA LEU A 141 -22.88 -34.07 17.28
C LEU A 141 -21.43 -34.54 17.36
N ALA A 142 -20.47 -33.72 16.92
CA ALA A 142 -19.05 -34.01 17.03
C ALA A 142 -18.56 -34.02 18.49
N VAL A 143 -19.10 -33.16 19.36
CA VAL A 143 -18.86 -33.21 20.81
C VAL A 143 -19.38 -34.53 21.39
N ALA A 144 -20.61 -34.92 21.06
CA ALA A 144 -21.20 -36.18 21.52
C ALA A 144 -20.35 -37.39 21.08
N PHE A 145 -19.93 -37.41 19.80
CA PHE A 145 -19.01 -38.42 19.28
C PHE A 145 -17.68 -38.44 20.06
N GLY A 146 -17.05 -37.28 20.24
CA GLY A 146 -15.76 -37.15 20.93
C GLY A 146 -15.81 -37.69 22.36
N TRP A 147 -16.92 -37.47 23.08
CA TRP A 147 -17.13 -37.94 24.45
C TRP A 147 -17.25 -39.46 24.52
N LEU A 148 -17.95 -40.09 23.57
CA LEU A 148 -18.11 -41.54 23.52
C LEU A 148 -16.79 -42.26 23.15
N VAL A 149 -15.99 -41.67 22.25
CA VAL A 149 -14.70 -42.24 21.80
C VAL A 149 -13.58 -42.08 22.85
N GLN A 150 -13.67 -41.05 23.70
CA GLN A 150 -12.67 -40.72 24.72
C GLN A 150 -12.34 -41.88 25.68
N SER A 151 -13.32 -42.73 25.99
CA SER A 151 -13.21 -43.81 26.99
C SER A 151 -12.14 -44.87 26.69
N ARG A 152 -11.51 -44.87 25.49
CA ARG A 152 -10.69 -45.99 25.01
C ARG A 152 -9.27 -45.66 24.55
N GLN A 153 -8.82 -44.40 24.54
CA GLN A 153 -7.49 -44.05 23.99
C GLN A 153 -6.61 -43.26 24.97
N ALA A 154 -5.40 -43.76 25.21
CA ALA A 154 -4.34 -43.01 25.86
C ALA A 154 -3.78 -41.96 24.88
N LEU A 155 -3.96 -40.68 25.18
CA LEU A 155 -3.50 -39.53 24.38
C LEU A 155 -2.01 -39.19 24.57
N GLY A 156 -1.18 -40.22 24.76
CA GLY A 156 0.25 -40.06 24.99
C GLY A 156 1.05 -39.78 23.71
N PRO A 157 2.27 -39.22 23.82
CA PRO A 157 3.17 -39.05 22.68
C PRO A 157 3.53 -40.42 22.07
N ARG A 158 3.27 -40.60 20.78
CA ARG A 158 3.52 -41.85 20.04
C ARG A 158 4.96 -41.92 19.53
N ALA A 159 5.55 -43.12 19.54
CA ALA A 159 6.86 -43.35 18.94
C ALA A 159 6.85 -43.04 17.43
N VAL A 160 7.98 -42.53 16.94
CA VAL A 160 8.23 -42.23 15.52
C VAL A 160 9.05 -43.36 14.94
N THR A 161 8.64 -43.85 13.77
CA THR A 161 9.29 -44.96 13.04
C THR A 161 9.96 -44.45 11.76
N ASN A 162 10.81 -45.28 11.14
CA ASN A 162 11.43 -44.96 9.84
C ASN A 162 10.41 -44.69 8.74
N LYS A 163 9.25 -45.37 8.76
CA LYS A 163 8.16 -45.14 7.81
C LYS A 163 7.58 -43.73 7.93
N ASP A 164 7.58 -43.16 9.14
CA ASP A 164 7.07 -41.80 9.37
C ASP A 164 8.04 -40.73 8.87
N TYR A 165 9.34 -41.00 8.92
CA TYR A 165 10.33 -40.12 8.30
C TYR A 165 10.20 -40.14 6.77
N ALA A 166 10.00 -41.30 6.17
CA ALA A 166 9.72 -41.40 4.73
C ALA A 166 8.42 -40.66 4.37
N ALA A 167 7.36 -40.80 5.18
CA ALA A 167 6.12 -40.06 5.00
C ALA A 167 6.32 -38.54 5.12
N GLY A 168 7.07 -38.08 6.13
CA GLY A 168 7.40 -36.67 6.31
C GLY A 168 8.21 -36.11 5.14
N LEU A 169 9.10 -36.90 4.55
CA LEU A 169 9.85 -36.54 3.34
C LEU A 169 8.92 -36.39 2.14
N TRP A 170 7.99 -37.33 1.93
CA TRP A 170 6.99 -37.21 0.86
C TRP A 170 6.11 -35.97 1.02
N VAL A 171 5.65 -35.70 2.25
CA VAL A 171 4.91 -34.46 2.59
C VAL A 171 5.72 -33.22 2.19
N LEU A 172 7.01 -33.19 2.52
CA LEU A 172 7.88 -32.07 2.18
C LEU A 172 8.08 -31.92 0.67
N ILE A 173 8.29 -33.03 -0.05
CA ILE A 173 8.46 -33.04 -1.51
C ILE A 173 7.20 -32.48 -2.18
N ILE A 174 6.02 -32.96 -1.80
CA ILE A 174 4.74 -32.48 -2.35
C ILE A 174 4.53 -31.00 -2.01
N ALA A 175 4.84 -30.59 -0.78
CA ALA A 175 4.72 -29.20 -0.34
C ALA A 175 5.61 -28.25 -1.16
N LEU A 176 6.87 -28.63 -1.39
CA LEU A 176 7.82 -27.87 -2.20
C LEU A 176 7.40 -27.88 -3.67
N PHE A 177 6.93 -29.01 -4.19
CA PHE A 177 6.47 -29.15 -5.56
C PHE A 177 5.28 -28.26 -5.91
N LEU A 178 4.31 -28.08 -5.00
CA LEU A 178 3.21 -27.13 -5.26
C LEU A 178 3.63 -25.67 -5.06
N ARG A 179 4.61 -25.41 -4.20
CA ARG A 179 5.02 -24.04 -3.84
C ARG A 179 6.03 -23.42 -4.80
N LEU A 180 6.96 -24.21 -5.33
CA LEU A 180 7.95 -23.74 -6.30
C LEU A 180 7.36 -23.64 -7.71
N TRP A 181 6.18 -24.21 -7.95
CA TRP A 181 5.52 -24.16 -9.25
C TRP A 181 5.29 -22.71 -9.62
N ALA A 182 5.63 -22.31 -10.85
CA ALA A 182 5.35 -20.97 -11.39
C ALA A 182 5.68 -19.79 -10.43
N LEU A 183 6.76 -19.90 -9.63
CA LEU A 183 7.02 -18.97 -8.52
C LEU A 183 7.27 -17.53 -8.99
N ASP A 184 7.84 -17.31 -10.17
CA ASP A 184 8.04 -15.95 -10.73
C ASP A 184 6.94 -15.56 -11.73
N GLU A 185 5.86 -16.35 -11.79
CA GLU A 185 4.73 -16.10 -12.68
C GLU A 185 3.45 -15.82 -11.89
N LEU A 186 3.41 -16.22 -10.62
CA LEU A 186 2.22 -16.15 -9.77
C LEU A 186 2.55 -15.59 -8.39
N PRO A 187 1.87 -14.51 -7.97
CA PRO A 187 1.04 -13.61 -8.78
C PRO A 187 1.86 -12.83 -9.82
N SER A 188 1.23 -12.40 -10.92
CA SER A 188 1.89 -11.59 -11.96
C SER A 188 2.08 -10.12 -11.54
N ARG A 189 1.35 -9.67 -10.51
CA ARG A 189 1.42 -8.33 -9.93
C ARG A 189 2.04 -8.37 -8.54
N PHE A 190 2.83 -7.34 -8.24
CA PHE A 190 3.40 -7.13 -6.91
C PHE A 190 2.53 -6.19 -6.09
N GLU A 191 2.51 -6.41 -4.78
CA GLU A 191 2.01 -5.44 -3.82
C GLU A 191 3.02 -4.30 -3.61
N GLY A 192 2.77 -3.15 -4.23
CA GLY A 192 3.67 -1.98 -4.16
C GLY A 192 3.91 -1.48 -2.73
N GLU A 193 2.90 -1.56 -1.86
CA GLU A 193 2.98 -1.11 -0.45
C GLU A 193 4.15 -1.76 0.33
N MET A 194 4.62 -2.91 -0.15
CA MET A 194 5.66 -3.70 0.49
C MET A 194 7.06 -3.45 -0.10
N GLY A 195 7.22 -2.53 -1.06
CA GLY A 195 8.50 -2.27 -1.73
C GLY A 195 9.65 -1.94 -0.78
N LEU A 196 9.38 -1.19 0.29
CA LEU A 196 10.37 -0.84 1.31
C LEU A 196 10.78 -2.04 2.16
N SER A 197 9.84 -2.90 2.56
CA SER A 197 10.17 -4.11 3.34
C SER A 197 10.97 -5.08 2.48
N MET A 198 10.64 -5.19 1.20
CA MET A 198 11.35 -6.05 0.27
C MET A 198 12.78 -5.57 0.06
N LEU A 199 12.98 -4.26 -0.13
CA LEU A 199 14.32 -3.66 -0.20
C LEU A 199 15.09 -3.83 1.12
N ALA A 200 14.41 -3.70 2.26
CA ALA A 200 15.01 -3.87 3.59
C ALA A 200 15.60 -5.26 3.80
N GLY A 201 14.96 -6.29 3.26
CA GLY A 201 15.48 -7.66 3.31
C GLY A 201 16.80 -7.87 2.55
N SER A 202 17.20 -6.97 1.65
CA SER A 202 18.37 -7.18 0.76
C SER A 202 19.75 -7.07 1.43
N SER A 203 19.84 -6.49 2.62
CA SER A 203 21.11 -6.42 3.37
C SER A 203 20.88 -6.27 4.86
N TRP A 204 21.88 -6.65 5.67
CA TRP A 204 21.82 -6.45 7.13
C TRP A 204 21.65 -4.98 7.52
N GLN A 205 22.32 -4.07 6.82
CA GLN A 205 22.21 -2.64 7.09
C GLN A 205 20.82 -2.10 6.77
N SER A 206 20.26 -2.49 5.61
CA SER A 206 18.89 -2.15 5.22
C SER A 206 17.87 -2.67 6.22
N LEU A 207 18.03 -3.91 6.67
CA LEU A 207 17.19 -4.52 7.69
C LEU A 207 17.27 -3.75 9.01
N LYS A 208 18.48 -3.45 9.48
CA LYS A 208 18.72 -2.68 10.72
C LYS A 208 18.01 -1.32 10.70
N ASN A 209 18.08 -0.61 9.57
CA ASN A 209 17.45 0.69 9.41
C ASN A 209 15.92 0.59 9.35
N TYR A 210 15.40 -0.38 8.58
CA TYR A 210 13.96 -0.62 8.47
C TYR A 210 13.32 -1.11 9.77
N LEU A 211 14.03 -1.89 10.59
CA LEU A 211 13.51 -2.46 11.83
C LEU A 211 12.92 -1.41 12.77
N VAL A 212 13.52 -0.23 12.84
CA VAL A 212 13.05 0.83 13.73
C VAL A 212 11.75 1.43 13.21
N ASP A 213 11.71 1.79 11.94
CA ASP A 213 10.54 2.42 11.34
C ASP A 213 9.38 1.41 11.27
N ALA A 214 9.62 0.23 10.70
CA ALA A 214 8.59 -0.78 10.46
C ALA A 214 7.94 -1.34 11.74
N LEU A 215 8.70 -1.47 12.82
CA LEU A 215 8.18 -1.98 14.10
C LEU A 215 7.48 -0.91 14.93
N THR A 216 7.84 0.36 14.75
CA THR A 216 7.22 1.47 15.50
C THR A 216 6.02 2.09 14.78
N THR A 217 5.94 2.02 13.45
CA THR A 217 4.87 2.67 12.67
C THR A 217 3.89 1.70 12.02
N ALA A 218 4.36 0.66 11.32
CA ALA A 218 3.52 -0.14 10.41
C ALA A 218 3.07 -1.51 10.97
N SER A 219 3.71 -2.00 12.04
CA SER A 219 3.42 -3.31 12.66
C SER A 219 3.42 -4.52 11.70
N ILE A 220 4.17 -4.45 10.60
CA ILE A 220 4.27 -5.51 9.57
C ILE A 220 5.02 -6.74 10.11
N GLY A 221 5.75 -6.58 11.22
CA GLY A 221 6.67 -7.59 11.75
C GLY A 221 7.97 -7.63 10.94
N CYS A 222 9.02 -8.21 11.49
CA CYS A 222 10.34 -8.27 10.86
C CYS A 222 10.94 -9.68 10.74
N ALA A 223 10.35 -10.68 11.41
CA ALA A 223 10.86 -12.05 11.39
C ALA A 223 11.02 -12.61 9.96
N HIS A 224 10.09 -12.29 9.05
CA HIS A 224 10.14 -12.71 7.65
C HIS A 224 11.33 -12.10 6.89
N LEU A 225 11.78 -10.91 7.26
CA LEU A 225 12.89 -10.22 6.61
C LEU A 225 14.24 -10.90 6.86
N PHE A 226 14.40 -11.60 7.98
CA PHE A 226 15.60 -12.39 8.23
C PHE A 226 15.68 -13.62 7.31
N VAL A 227 14.54 -14.26 7.05
CA VAL A 227 14.46 -15.36 6.08
C VAL A 227 14.71 -14.83 4.67
N GLN A 228 14.15 -13.67 4.36
CA GLN A 228 14.36 -12.98 3.09
C GLN A 228 15.83 -12.60 2.87
N LEU A 229 16.51 -12.05 3.90
CA LEU A 229 17.94 -11.77 3.86
C LEU A 229 18.75 -13.04 3.60
N ALA A 230 18.42 -14.14 4.29
CA ALA A 230 19.07 -15.43 4.04
C ALA A 230 18.83 -15.91 2.59
N SER A 231 17.63 -15.71 2.05
CA SER A 231 17.32 -16.05 0.66
C SER A 231 18.10 -15.19 -0.34
N PHE A 232 18.23 -13.87 -0.14
CA PHE A 232 19.05 -13.02 -1.02
C PHE A 232 20.54 -13.34 -0.94
N LEU A 233 21.06 -13.62 0.27
CA LEU A 233 22.46 -14.05 0.43
C LEU A 233 22.75 -15.37 -0.29
N ALA A 234 21.76 -16.28 -0.35
CA ALA A 234 21.92 -17.59 -0.97
C ALA A 234 21.62 -17.62 -2.48
N LEU A 235 20.71 -16.77 -2.96
CA LEU A 235 20.10 -16.87 -4.30
C LEU A 235 20.25 -15.59 -5.15
N GLY A 236 20.95 -14.57 -4.64
CA GLY A 236 21.10 -13.27 -5.29
C GLY A 236 19.84 -12.39 -5.22
N ASP A 237 19.97 -11.13 -5.66
CA ASP A 237 18.88 -10.15 -5.63
C ASP A 237 17.88 -10.39 -6.77
N SER A 238 16.83 -11.17 -6.51
CA SER A 238 15.82 -11.51 -7.52
C SER A 238 14.41 -11.65 -6.94
N VAL A 239 13.40 -11.54 -7.81
CA VAL A 239 12.00 -11.88 -7.49
C VAL A 239 11.88 -13.31 -6.96
N PHE A 240 12.64 -14.24 -7.56
CA PHE A 240 12.70 -15.61 -7.09
C PHE A 240 13.21 -15.72 -5.65
N ALA A 241 14.34 -15.08 -5.34
CA ALA A 241 14.92 -15.12 -4.00
C ALA A 241 13.97 -14.54 -2.95
N LEU A 242 13.30 -13.44 -3.29
CA LEU A 242 12.27 -12.84 -2.46
C LEU A 242 11.13 -13.83 -2.15
N ARG A 243 10.55 -14.46 -3.17
CA ARG A 243 9.44 -15.42 -3.00
C ARG A 243 9.88 -16.76 -2.41
N ALA A 244 11.12 -17.17 -2.63
CA ALA A 244 11.70 -18.37 -2.03
C ALA A 244 11.68 -18.30 -0.50
N SER A 245 11.81 -17.10 0.09
CA SER A 245 11.66 -16.92 1.54
C SER A 245 10.28 -17.38 2.04
N ALA A 246 9.21 -17.06 1.31
CA ALA A 246 7.85 -17.49 1.60
C ALA A 246 7.68 -19.01 1.42
N VAL A 247 8.30 -19.57 0.37
CA VAL A 247 8.27 -21.02 0.10
C VAL A 247 8.92 -21.79 1.25
N LEU A 248 10.10 -21.35 1.72
CA LEU A 248 10.82 -21.97 2.82
C LEU A 248 10.00 -21.95 4.11
N MET A 249 9.38 -20.81 4.43
CA MET A 249 8.50 -20.70 5.60
C MET A 249 7.25 -21.56 5.46
N GLY A 250 6.62 -21.60 4.29
CA GLY A 250 5.43 -22.43 4.04
C GLY A 250 5.72 -23.93 4.10
N ALA A 251 6.86 -24.37 3.56
CA ALA A 251 7.32 -25.74 3.71
C ALA A 251 7.61 -26.08 5.19
N ALA A 252 8.18 -25.13 5.94
CA ALA A 252 8.39 -25.28 7.37
C ALA A 252 7.06 -25.36 8.15
N VAL A 253 6.01 -24.62 7.78
CA VAL A 253 4.66 -24.76 8.37
C VAL A 253 4.16 -26.20 8.22
N VAL A 254 4.16 -26.72 6.99
CA VAL A 254 3.69 -28.08 6.69
C VAL A 254 4.50 -29.13 7.45
N TRP A 255 5.83 -29.02 7.43
CA TRP A 255 6.72 -29.94 8.13
C TRP A 255 6.46 -29.94 9.64
N ASN A 256 6.36 -28.75 10.25
CA ASN A 256 6.14 -28.64 11.68
C ASN A 256 4.75 -29.16 12.07
N LEU A 257 3.74 -28.92 11.25
CA LEU A 257 2.38 -29.38 11.47
C LEU A 257 2.30 -30.91 11.38
N PHE A 258 2.90 -31.51 10.36
CA PHE A 258 2.96 -32.97 10.21
C PHE A 258 3.57 -33.62 11.46
N TRP A 259 4.71 -33.13 11.93
CA TRP A 259 5.39 -33.71 13.10
C TRP A 259 4.64 -33.50 14.42
N LEU A 260 3.98 -32.35 14.59
CA LEU A 260 3.12 -32.10 15.74
C LEU A 260 2.01 -33.16 15.81
N LEU A 261 1.25 -33.32 14.72
CA LEU A 261 0.13 -34.26 14.67
C LEU A 261 0.61 -35.72 14.65
N ARG A 262 1.75 -36.02 14.02
CA ARG A 262 2.30 -37.38 14.03
C ARG A 262 2.65 -37.83 15.43
N ARG A 263 3.20 -36.94 16.26
CA ARG A 263 3.58 -37.25 17.64
C ARG A 263 2.38 -37.47 18.54
N TYR A 264 1.30 -36.69 18.41
CA TYR A 264 0.19 -36.70 19.38
C TYR A 264 -1.08 -37.41 18.90
N VAL A 265 -1.29 -37.50 17.59
CA VAL A 265 -2.53 -38.06 16.98
C VAL A 265 -2.24 -39.35 16.20
N GLY A 266 -1.11 -39.39 15.49
CA GLY A 266 -0.70 -40.53 14.66
C GLY A 266 -0.61 -40.19 13.17
N PRO A 267 -0.24 -41.18 12.32
CA PRO A 267 0.09 -40.93 10.91
C PRO A 267 -1.10 -40.41 10.09
N GLN A 268 -2.31 -40.92 10.32
CA GLN A 268 -3.50 -40.53 9.56
C GLN A 268 -3.90 -39.06 9.83
N GLY A 269 -3.91 -38.64 11.09
CA GLY A 269 -4.18 -37.25 11.44
C GLY A 269 -3.08 -36.29 10.96
N ALA A 270 -1.81 -36.75 10.97
CA ALA A 270 -0.68 -35.99 10.45
C ALA A 270 -0.79 -35.76 8.94
N TRP A 271 -1.12 -36.80 8.17
CA TRP A 271 -1.34 -36.68 6.73
C TRP A 271 -2.53 -35.81 6.39
N CYS A 272 -3.64 -35.93 7.11
CA CYS A 272 -4.79 -35.04 6.93
C CYS A 272 -4.38 -33.58 7.13
N ALA A 273 -3.83 -33.21 8.29
CA ALA A 273 -3.41 -31.84 8.56
C ALA A 273 -2.37 -31.32 7.54
N ALA A 274 -1.40 -32.15 7.17
CA ALA A 274 -0.37 -31.79 6.21
C ALA A 274 -0.94 -31.60 4.79
N LEU A 275 -1.81 -32.48 4.31
CA LEU A 275 -2.45 -32.32 3.00
C LEU A 275 -3.29 -31.06 2.94
N LEU A 276 -4.08 -30.77 3.97
CA LEU A 276 -4.87 -29.56 4.06
C LEU A 276 -3.98 -28.30 4.02
N ALA A 277 -2.87 -28.28 4.76
CA ALA A 277 -1.90 -27.19 4.72
C ALA A 277 -1.11 -27.10 3.41
N ILE A 278 -0.88 -28.23 2.74
CA ILE A 278 -0.23 -28.30 1.42
C ILE A 278 -1.13 -27.67 0.37
N SER A 279 -2.44 -27.95 0.41
CA SER A 279 -3.36 -27.65 -0.66
C SER A 279 -4.22 -26.41 -0.44
N SER A 280 -4.30 -25.89 0.78
CA SER A 280 -5.09 -24.69 1.10
C SER A 280 -4.69 -23.53 0.21
N ALA A 281 -5.70 -22.85 -0.33
CA ALA A 281 -5.50 -21.79 -1.30
C ALA A 281 -4.76 -20.59 -0.68
N GLU A 282 -5.09 -20.20 0.55
CA GLU A 282 -4.41 -19.13 1.30
C GLU A 282 -2.99 -19.52 1.70
N GLN A 283 -2.78 -20.75 2.17
CA GLN A 283 -1.43 -21.21 2.51
C GLN A 283 -0.53 -21.25 1.28
N LEU A 284 -1.05 -21.76 0.16
CA LEU A 284 -0.32 -21.77 -1.11
C LEU A 284 -0.01 -20.34 -1.56
N TRP A 285 -1.00 -19.45 -1.56
CA TRP A 285 -0.82 -18.05 -1.90
C TRP A 285 0.25 -17.36 -1.04
N TRP A 286 0.10 -17.35 0.29
CA TRP A 286 1.06 -16.66 1.16
C TRP A 286 2.45 -17.28 1.13
N SER A 287 2.57 -18.57 0.82
CA SER A 287 3.86 -19.24 0.66
C SER A 287 4.52 -19.01 -0.71
N ARG A 288 3.87 -18.29 -1.61
CA ARG A 288 4.38 -18.00 -2.97
C ARG A 288 4.42 -16.51 -3.30
N SER A 289 3.58 -15.72 -2.64
CA SER A 289 3.56 -14.27 -2.79
C SER A 289 4.76 -13.63 -2.10
N GLU A 290 5.07 -12.42 -2.53
CA GLU A 290 6.04 -11.52 -1.91
C GLU A 290 5.62 -11.03 -0.50
N ASN A 291 4.35 -11.24 -0.10
CA ASN A 291 3.80 -10.99 1.23
C ASN A 291 4.16 -12.08 2.26
N SER A 292 5.46 -12.32 2.43
CA SER A 292 5.97 -13.45 3.20
C SER A 292 5.70 -13.36 4.72
N TYR A 293 5.26 -12.20 5.21
CA TYR A 293 4.94 -11.99 6.63
C TYR A 293 3.72 -12.78 7.10
N PHE A 294 2.71 -13.04 6.26
CA PHE A 294 1.55 -13.86 6.65
C PHE A 294 1.93 -15.33 6.85
N ILE A 295 2.75 -15.89 5.96
CA ILE A 295 3.23 -17.25 6.14
C ILE A 295 4.21 -17.36 7.32
N ALA A 296 4.96 -16.29 7.62
CA ALA A 296 5.77 -16.22 8.84
C ALA A 296 4.90 -16.32 10.11
N VAL A 297 3.72 -15.67 10.15
CA VAL A 297 2.76 -15.82 11.26
C VAL A 297 2.26 -17.25 11.38
N CYS A 298 1.95 -17.91 10.26
CA CYS A 298 1.55 -19.32 10.26
C CYS A 298 2.64 -20.19 10.89
N LEU A 299 3.90 -19.94 10.50
CA LEU A 299 5.06 -20.63 11.05
C LEU A 299 5.22 -20.39 12.55
N ALA A 300 5.04 -19.14 12.99
CA ALA A 300 5.08 -18.79 14.40
C ALA A 300 4.00 -19.54 15.20
N GLY A 301 2.79 -19.66 14.68
CA GLY A 301 1.69 -20.43 15.29
C GLY A 301 2.09 -21.89 15.51
N VAL A 302 2.57 -22.57 14.47
CA VAL A 302 2.94 -23.99 14.57
C VAL A 302 4.14 -24.22 15.51
N ILE A 303 5.16 -23.36 15.44
CA ILE A 303 6.31 -23.45 16.36
C ILE A 303 5.86 -23.25 17.81
N THR A 304 4.99 -22.27 18.07
CA THR A 304 4.43 -22.02 19.41
C THR A 304 3.68 -23.24 19.93
N ALA A 305 2.84 -23.86 19.10
CA ALA A 305 2.12 -25.08 19.45
C ALA A 305 3.08 -26.26 19.71
N ARG A 306 4.13 -26.45 18.89
CA ARG A 306 5.14 -27.50 19.10
C ARG A 306 5.92 -27.31 20.39
N LEU A 307 6.36 -26.09 20.69
CA LEU A 307 7.10 -25.77 21.90
C LEU A 307 6.22 -25.94 23.14
N SER A 308 4.95 -25.53 23.06
CA SER A 308 3.95 -25.74 24.13
C SER A 308 3.74 -27.22 24.39
N ALA A 309 3.55 -28.02 23.34
CA ALA A 309 3.41 -29.47 23.45
C ALA A 309 4.69 -30.15 24.00
N TRP A 310 5.87 -29.68 23.59
CA TRP A 310 7.15 -30.20 24.08
C TRP A 310 7.39 -29.90 25.57
N LEU A 311 6.98 -28.72 26.02
CA LEU A 311 6.99 -28.33 27.43
C LEU A 311 5.99 -29.17 28.24
N LEU A 312 4.77 -29.34 27.73
CA LEU A 312 3.73 -30.16 28.34
C LEU A 312 4.15 -31.62 28.57
N ALA A 313 4.83 -32.21 27.59
CA ALA A 313 5.19 -33.62 27.61
C ALA A 313 6.24 -33.96 28.69
N SER A 314 7.05 -32.98 29.10
CA SER A 314 8.03 -33.14 30.19
C SER A 314 8.46 -31.75 30.64
N PRO A 315 7.77 -31.15 31.63
CA PRO A 315 8.05 -29.80 32.08
C PRO A 315 9.43 -29.74 32.74
N SER A 316 10.25 -28.78 32.31
CA SER A 316 11.52 -28.47 32.98
C SER A 316 11.87 -27.01 32.78
N TRP A 317 12.69 -26.47 33.69
CA TRP A 317 13.11 -25.06 33.64
C TRP A 317 13.82 -24.71 32.33
N ARG A 318 14.66 -25.60 31.80
CA ARG A 318 15.38 -25.39 30.52
C ARG A 318 14.40 -25.19 29.36
N LYS A 319 13.37 -26.03 29.29
CA LYS A 319 12.34 -25.93 28.25
C LYS A 319 11.50 -24.68 28.43
N ALA A 320 11.15 -24.37 29.68
CA ALA A 320 10.37 -23.17 30.01
C ALA A 320 11.12 -21.89 29.61
N ILE A 321 12.44 -21.82 29.80
CA ILE A 321 13.27 -20.70 29.33
C ILE A 321 13.23 -20.58 27.80
N ILE A 322 13.42 -21.69 27.07
CA ILE A 322 13.37 -21.68 25.59
C ILE A 322 12.00 -21.18 25.11
N VAL A 323 10.92 -21.65 25.75
CA VAL A 323 9.55 -21.21 25.46
C VAL A 323 9.35 -19.72 25.79
N ALA A 324 9.89 -19.25 26.91
CA ALA A 324 9.82 -17.84 27.32
C ALA A 324 10.57 -16.91 26.34
N VAL A 325 11.74 -17.33 25.85
CA VAL A 325 12.48 -16.58 24.81
C VAL A 325 11.67 -16.55 23.52
N TRP A 326 11.12 -17.69 23.10
CA TRP A 326 10.26 -17.76 21.92
C TRP A 326 9.02 -16.86 22.03
N MET A 327 8.38 -16.82 23.20
CA MET A 327 7.29 -15.89 23.50
C MET A 327 7.67 -14.44 23.22
N GLY A 328 8.87 -14.00 23.63
CA GLY A 328 9.40 -12.69 23.27
C GLY A 328 9.53 -12.48 21.75
N LEU A 329 10.01 -13.50 21.03
CA LEU A 329 10.17 -13.45 19.58
C LEU A 329 8.85 -13.39 18.80
N THR A 330 7.72 -13.89 19.35
CA THR A 330 6.42 -13.82 18.66
C THR A 330 5.98 -12.40 18.33
N ARG A 331 6.45 -11.39 19.08
CA ARG A 331 6.19 -9.97 18.83
C ARG A 331 6.92 -9.41 17.59
N LEU A 332 7.96 -10.10 17.12
CA LEU A 332 8.70 -9.75 15.90
C LEU A 332 7.99 -10.22 14.63
N PHE A 333 6.89 -10.94 14.75
CA PHE A 333 6.02 -11.30 13.63
C PHE A 333 4.93 -10.24 13.45
N TYR A 334 4.13 -10.37 12.39
CA TYR A 334 2.98 -9.49 12.16
C TYR A 334 1.98 -9.54 13.32
N LEU A 335 1.16 -8.49 13.48
CA LEU A 335 0.22 -8.30 14.60
C LEU A 335 -0.61 -9.55 14.93
N ALA A 336 -0.98 -10.36 13.93
CA ALA A 336 -1.73 -11.60 14.11
C ALA A 336 -1.01 -12.66 15.00
N ALA A 337 0.31 -12.58 15.16
CA ALA A 337 1.07 -13.49 16.02
C ALA A 337 1.15 -13.04 17.49
N VAL A 338 0.75 -11.81 17.80
CA VAL A 338 0.91 -11.23 19.15
C VAL A 338 0.20 -12.05 20.23
N THR A 339 -0.98 -12.57 19.93
CA THR A 339 -1.79 -13.35 20.88
C THR A 339 -1.23 -14.75 21.16
N LEU A 340 -0.29 -15.23 20.33
CA LEU A 340 0.32 -16.55 20.50
C LEU A 340 1.15 -16.65 21.78
N VAL A 341 1.62 -15.51 22.32
CA VAL A 341 2.32 -15.43 23.61
C VAL A 341 1.51 -16.07 24.74
N ALA A 342 0.17 -16.08 24.68
CA ALA A 342 -0.67 -16.62 25.73
C ALA A 342 -0.77 -18.16 25.73
N ILE A 343 -0.48 -18.83 24.61
CA ILE A 343 -0.67 -20.28 24.47
C ILE A 343 0.11 -21.07 25.53
N PRO A 344 1.43 -20.89 25.71
CA PRO A 344 2.18 -21.69 26.68
C PRO A 344 1.68 -21.53 28.12
N SER A 345 1.36 -20.29 28.52
CA SER A 345 0.85 -19.97 29.85
C SER A 345 -0.50 -20.63 30.13
N LEU A 346 -1.46 -20.50 29.20
CA LEU A 346 -2.80 -21.05 29.35
C LEU A 346 -2.79 -22.59 29.37
N VAL A 347 -1.89 -23.19 28.60
CA VAL A 347 -1.72 -24.63 28.53
C VAL A 347 -1.12 -25.20 29.83
N LEU A 348 -0.18 -24.49 30.47
CA LEU A 348 0.33 -24.87 31.79
C LEU A 348 -0.72 -24.69 32.88
N LEU A 349 -1.48 -23.58 32.86
CA LEU A 349 -2.59 -23.35 33.79
C LEU A 349 -3.65 -24.44 33.68
N HIS A 350 -4.01 -24.80 32.45
CA HIS A 350 -4.91 -25.92 32.17
C HIS A 350 -4.39 -27.22 32.81
N ARG A 351 -3.10 -27.53 32.65
CA ARG A 351 -2.50 -28.70 33.30
C ARG A 351 -2.51 -28.63 34.81
N MET A 352 -2.27 -27.46 35.42
CA MET A 352 -2.35 -27.30 36.87
C MET A 352 -3.77 -27.56 37.40
N VAL A 353 -4.80 -27.22 36.61
CA VAL A 353 -6.21 -27.47 36.97
C VAL A 353 -6.55 -28.97 36.89
N PHE A 354 -6.11 -29.66 35.83
CA PHE A 354 -6.55 -31.04 35.55
C PHE A 354 -5.57 -32.14 35.97
N ASP A 355 -4.28 -31.84 36.19
CA ASP A 355 -3.27 -32.79 36.71
C ASP A 355 -2.73 -32.31 38.06
N ARG A 356 -3.46 -32.68 39.12
CA ARG A 356 -3.10 -32.33 40.50
C ARG A 356 -1.78 -32.96 40.97
N THR A 357 -1.33 -34.04 40.33
CA THR A 357 -0.16 -34.81 40.78
C THR A 357 1.16 -34.11 40.48
N HIS A 358 1.22 -33.34 39.39
CA HIS A 358 2.45 -32.63 38.97
C HIS A 358 2.33 -31.10 39.05
N VAL A 359 1.36 -30.57 39.80
CA VAL A 359 1.08 -29.11 39.89
C VAL A 359 2.33 -28.30 40.23
N ARG A 360 3.17 -28.75 41.16
CA ARG A 360 4.39 -28.02 41.55
C ARG A 360 5.38 -27.88 40.39
N GLN A 361 5.53 -28.90 39.56
CA GLN A 361 6.41 -28.86 38.39
C GLN A 361 5.86 -27.90 37.33
N TYR A 362 4.55 -27.96 37.07
CA TYR A 362 3.90 -27.06 36.13
C TYR A 362 3.88 -25.61 36.63
N ALA A 363 3.67 -25.37 37.91
CA ALA A 363 3.74 -24.04 38.53
C ALA A 363 5.13 -23.42 38.37
N GLY A 364 6.19 -24.21 38.64
CA GLY A 364 7.58 -23.75 38.41
C GLY A 364 7.84 -23.37 36.96
N ALA A 365 7.39 -24.19 36.00
CA ALA A 365 7.48 -23.85 34.58
C ALA A 365 6.65 -22.61 34.21
N PHE A 366 5.46 -22.45 34.80
CA PHE A 366 4.56 -21.32 34.56
C PHE A 366 5.20 -19.99 34.98
N PHE A 367 5.82 -19.92 36.15
CA PHE A 367 6.52 -18.70 36.59
C PHE A 367 7.69 -18.32 35.67
N VAL A 368 8.42 -19.31 35.13
CA VAL A 368 9.47 -19.04 34.13
C VAL A 368 8.86 -18.54 32.82
N VAL A 369 7.75 -19.13 32.37
CA VAL A 369 7.02 -18.73 31.17
C VAL A 369 6.46 -17.31 31.30
N LEU A 370 6.07 -16.86 32.51
CA LEU A 370 5.66 -15.46 32.75
C LEU A 370 6.77 -14.45 32.44
N LEU A 371 8.06 -14.81 32.61
CA LEU A 371 9.17 -13.96 32.16
C LEU A 371 9.11 -13.73 30.64
N GLY A 372 8.59 -14.71 29.89
CA GLY A 372 8.34 -14.59 28.46
C GLY A 372 7.32 -13.51 28.10
N VAL A 373 6.34 -13.24 28.96
CA VAL A 373 5.41 -12.10 28.78
C VAL A 373 6.15 -10.77 28.96
N GLY A 374 7.06 -10.70 29.94
CA GLY A 374 7.96 -9.56 30.13
C GLY A 374 8.89 -9.33 28.93
N LEU A 375 9.48 -10.40 28.39
CA LEU A 375 10.28 -10.35 27.16
C LEU A 375 9.44 -9.92 25.95
N TRP A 376 8.20 -10.41 25.85
CA TRP A 376 7.27 -10.02 24.79
C TRP A 376 6.89 -8.53 24.88
N ALA A 377 6.63 -8.01 26.09
CA ALA A 377 6.31 -6.60 26.29
C ALA A 377 7.52 -5.68 26.01
N SER A 378 8.74 -6.16 26.26
CA SER A 378 9.97 -5.38 26.06
C SER A 378 10.68 -5.66 24.72
N SER A 379 10.19 -6.57 23.89
CA SER A 379 10.92 -7.05 22.70
C SER A 379 11.19 -5.93 21.69
N LEU A 380 10.22 -5.03 21.47
CA LEU A 380 10.39 -3.90 20.56
C LEU A 380 11.38 -2.88 21.11
N SER A 381 11.34 -2.61 22.42
CA SER A 381 12.31 -1.77 23.13
C SER A 381 13.73 -2.35 23.02
N LEU A 382 13.86 -3.68 23.13
CA LEU A 382 15.14 -4.39 22.94
C LEU A 382 15.63 -4.31 21.49
N VAL A 383 14.74 -4.47 20.50
CA VAL A 383 15.12 -4.27 19.09
C VAL A 383 15.55 -2.83 18.83
N HIS A 384 14.86 -1.85 19.42
CA HIS A 384 15.25 -0.44 19.33
C HIS A 384 16.64 -0.21 19.93
N LEU A 385 16.91 -0.76 21.12
CA LEU A 385 18.23 -0.71 21.76
C LEU A 385 19.32 -1.34 20.88
N VAL A 386 19.08 -2.53 20.32
CA VAL A 386 20.06 -3.22 19.46
C VAL A 386 20.29 -2.48 18.14
N SER A 387 19.26 -1.85 17.58
CA SER A 387 19.34 -1.18 16.28
C SER A 387 19.88 0.26 16.37
N LYS A 388 19.51 1.04 17.39
CA LYS A 388 19.93 2.44 17.56
C LYS A 388 21.01 2.64 18.61
N GLY A 389 21.25 1.66 19.48
CA GLY A 389 22.13 1.82 20.63
C GLY A 389 21.48 2.58 21.80
N GLU A 390 20.19 2.93 21.69
CA GLU A 390 19.46 3.74 22.65
C GLU A 390 18.25 2.97 23.19
N TRP A 391 18.05 2.98 24.51
CA TRP A 391 16.85 2.38 25.10
C TRP A 391 15.67 3.34 24.97
N ARG A 392 14.60 2.87 24.33
CA ARG A 392 13.31 3.55 24.30
C ARG A 392 12.24 2.55 24.69
N TRP A 393 11.45 2.87 25.71
CA TRP A 393 10.28 2.06 26.04
C TRP A 393 9.23 2.23 24.93
N ILE A 394 8.96 1.15 24.20
CA ILE A 394 7.90 1.08 23.20
C ILE A 394 6.75 0.33 23.85
N HIS A 395 5.64 1.02 24.11
CA HIS A 395 4.50 0.42 24.78
C HIS A 395 3.93 -0.75 23.94
N PRO A 396 3.63 -1.92 24.53
CA PRO A 396 3.17 -3.08 23.77
C PRO A 396 1.86 -2.83 23.02
N ALA A 397 1.06 -1.84 23.45
CA ALA A 397 -0.19 -1.40 22.82
C ALA A 397 -0.04 -0.20 21.86
N VAL A 398 1.17 0.20 21.45
CA VAL A 398 1.41 1.32 20.49
C VAL A 398 0.63 1.16 19.18
N HIS A 399 0.25 -0.07 18.84
CA HIS A 399 -0.45 -0.39 17.61
C HIS A 399 -1.94 -0.65 17.87
N GLY A 400 -2.74 0.42 17.87
CA GLY A 400 -4.21 0.36 17.86
C GLY A 400 -4.89 1.50 18.63
N GLU A 401 -6.18 1.72 18.35
CA GLU A 401 -7.09 2.66 19.03
C GLU A 401 -7.09 2.57 20.57
N LEU A 402 -6.52 1.51 21.15
CA LEU A 402 -6.34 1.38 22.60
C LEU A 402 -5.45 2.48 23.19
N ALA A 403 -4.53 3.04 22.40
CA ALA A 403 -3.74 4.21 22.80
C ALA A 403 -4.63 5.47 22.86
N ASP A 404 -5.47 5.70 21.85
CA ASP A 404 -6.42 6.82 21.84
C ASP A 404 -7.53 6.67 22.90
N ALA A 405 -7.84 5.42 23.26
CA ALA A 405 -8.81 5.07 24.29
C ALA A 405 -8.26 5.19 25.72
N GLU A 406 -7.02 5.62 25.95
CA GLU A 406 -6.50 5.83 27.31
C GLU A 406 -7.37 6.78 28.14
N SER A 407 -8.03 7.73 27.47
CA SER A 407 -8.96 8.70 28.06
C SER A 407 -10.34 8.11 28.46
N THR A 408 -10.72 6.93 27.97
CA THR A 408 -12.04 6.34 28.26
C THR A 408 -12.02 5.46 29.52
N PRO A 409 -13.08 5.47 30.35
CA PRO A 409 -13.21 4.56 31.48
C PRO A 409 -13.06 3.09 31.06
N LEU A 410 -12.37 2.27 31.87
CA LEU A 410 -12.09 0.86 31.57
C LEU A 410 -13.35 0.07 31.21
N LEU A 411 -14.45 0.31 31.91
CA LEU A 411 -15.71 -0.41 31.70
C LEU A 411 -16.31 -0.13 30.32
N GLN A 412 -16.24 1.12 29.85
CA GLN A 412 -16.66 1.51 28.50
C GLN A 412 -15.75 0.91 27.44
N ARG A 413 -14.43 0.88 27.69
CA ARG A 413 -13.48 0.19 26.80
C ARG A 413 -13.80 -1.29 26.66
N VAL A 414 -14.04 -1.98 27.77
CA VAL A 414 -14.41 -3.40 27.78
C VAL A 414 -15.73 -3.62 27.04
N ALA A 415 -16.73 -2.76 27.26
CA ALA A 415 -18.01 -2.84 26.56
C ALA A 415 -17.84 -2.63 25.04
N ALA A 416 -17.11 -1.61 24.61
CA ALA A 416 -16.83 -1.32 23.21
C ALA A 416 -16.05 -2.46 22.53
N VAL A 417 -15.06 -3.04 23.24
CA VAL A 417 -14.34 -4.22 22.77
C VAL A 417 -15.28 -5.41 22.64
N GLY A 418 -16.16 -5.64 23.61
CA GLY A 418 -17.16 -6.71 23.58
C GLY A 418 -18.13 -6.57 22.40
N GLU A 419 -18.67 -5.38 22.17
CA GLU A 419 -19.54 -5.08 21.05
C GLU A 419 -18.82 -5.34 19.71
N ARG A 420 -17.58 -4.86 19.58
CA ARG A 420 -16.77 -5.06 18.38
C ARG A 420 -16.49 -6.54 18.11
N VAL A 421 -16.16 -7.31 19.14
CA VAL A 421 -15.97 -8.76 19.02
C VAL A 421 -17.24 -9.43 18.47
N VAL A 422 -18.42 -9.04 18.96
CA VAL A 422 -19.70 -9.58 18.48
C VAL A 422 -19.97 -9.19 17.02
N GLN A 423 -19.76 -7.92 16.66
CA GLN A 423 -19.92 -7.43 15.29
C GLN A 423 -18.97 -8.16 14.32
N ASN A 424 -17.70 -8.29 14.71
CA ASN A 424 -16.67 -8.92 13.90
C ASN A 424 -16.77 -10.45 13.86
N ALA A 425 -17.34 -11.10 14.88
CA ALA A 425 -17.48 -12.56 14.90
C ALA A 425 -18.24 -13.07 13.68
N ARG A 426 -19.28 -12.35 13.24
CA ARG A 426 -20.01 -12.66 12.01
C ARG A 426 -19.12 -12.57 10.78
N GLN A 427 -18.32 -11.51 10.66
CA GLN A 427 -17.43 -11.31 9.50
C GLN A 427 -16.26 -12.29 9.49
N VAL A 428 -15.66 -12.58 10.64
CA VAL A 428 -14.64 -13.63 10.80
C VAL A 428 -15.23 -14.97 10.39
N ALA A 429 -16.38 -15.37 10.95
CA ALA A 429 -17.05 -16.61 10.55
C ALA A 429 -17.37 -16.64 9.05
N ARG A 430 -17.82 -15.52 8.49
CA ARG A 430 -18.06 -15.38 7.05
C ARG A 430 -16.77 -15.58 6.24
N GLN A 431 -15.64 -15.00 6.65
CA GLN A 431 -14.34 -15.13 5.98
C GLN A 431 -13.75 -16.55 6.05
N TRP A 432 -14.17 -17.36 7.02
CA TRP A 432 -13.86 -18.81 7.02
C TRP A 432 -14.73 -19.59 6.02
N THR A 433 -15.79 -18.98 5.47
CA THR A 433 -16.76 -19.60 4.57
C THR A 433 -16.73 -18.92 3.19
N ILE A 434 -17.21 -19.59 2.14
CA ILE A 434 -16.97 -19.23 0.72
C ILE A 434 -17.46 -17.83 0.27
N GLU A 435 -18.24 -17.11 1.08
CA GLU A 435 -19.01 -15.92 0.66
C GLU A 435 -18.15 -14.68 0.28
N THR A 436 -16.82 -14.77 0.28
CA THR A 436 -15.93 -13.63 -0.05
C THR A 436 -15.01 -13.84 -1.26
N GLY A 437 -14.95 -15.02 -1.90
CA GLY A 437 -13.82 -15.31 -2.79
C GLY A 437 -12.49 -15.29 -2.01
N PHE A 438 -11.34 -15.28 -2.68
CA PHE A 438 -10.06 -15.18 -1.97
C PHE A 438 -9.98 -13.96 -1.06
N SER A 439 -9.05 -13.98 -0.09
CA SER A 439 -8.63 -12.78 0.64
C SER A 439 -8.59 -11.55 -0.26
N GLN A 440 -9.06 -10.41 0.23
CA GLN A 440 -9.03 -9.13 -0.49
C GLN A 440 -7.66 -8.78 -1.12
N TRP A 441 -6.56 -9.36 -0.62
CA TRP A 441 -5.22 -9.19 -1.20
C TRP A 441 -4.96 -10.01 -2.44
N TYR A 442 -5.39 -11.27 -2.41
CA TYR A 442 -5.46 -12.07 -3.62
C TYR A 442 -6.34 -11.36 -4.64
N GLN A 443 -7.41 -10.74 -4.15
CA GLN A 443 -8.29 -9.96 -4.99
C GLN A 443 -7.52 -8.82 -5.66
N ARG A 444 -6.93 -7.90 -4.89
CA ARG A 444 -6.17 -6.75 -5.43
C ARG A 444 -5.18 -7.12 -6.56
N GLN A 445 -4.65 -8.34 -6.59
CA GLN A 445 -3.66 -8.77 -7.57
C GLN A 445 -4.20 -9.52 -8.82
N THR A 446 -5.44 -10.03 -8.85
CA THR A 446 -5.89 -10.96 -9.94
C THR A 446 -7.34 -10.77 -10.46
N TRP A 447 -7.77 -9.57 -10.87
CA TRP A 447 -9.12 -9.38 -11.45
C TRP A 447 -9.20 -9.72 -12.96
N PRO A 448 -10.26 -10.37 -13.47
CA PRO A 448 -11.38 -11.01 -12.75
C PRO A 448 -10.99 -12.38 -12.16
N TYR A 449 -11.47 -12.70 -10.97
CA TYR A 449 -11.14 -13.98 -10.32
C TYR A 449 -11.96 -15.13 -10.90
N PRO A 450 -11.37 -16.30 -11.18
CA PRO A 450 -12.16 -17.52 -11.12
C PRO A 450 -12.75 -17.61 -9.70
N PRO A 451 -14.04 -17.96 -9.53
CA PRO A 451 -14.59 -18.15 -8.19
C PRO A 451 -13.74 -19.21 -7.51
N THR A 452 -13.22 -18.96 -6.32
CA THR A 452 -12.39 -19.97 -5.67
C THR A 452 -13.18 -20.67 -4.61
N ILE A 453 -13.25 -21.98 -4.78
CA ILE A 453 -14.09 -22.84 -3.96
C ILE A 453 -13.29 -23.13 -2.72
N LEU A 454 -13.32 -22.15 -1.83
CA LEU A 454 -12.63 -22.17 -0.58
C LEU A 454 -13.42 -23.05 0.40
N HIS A 455 -13.10 -24.35 0.37
CA HIS A 455 -12.99 -25.18 1.57
C HIS A 455 -14.23 -25.71 2.28
N VAL A 456 -15.28 -26.15 1.56
CA VAL A 456 -16.37 -26.95 2.18
C VAL A 456 -15.82 -28.10 3.03
N GLY A 457 -14.92 -28.89 2.46
CA GLY A 457 -14.33 -30.03 3.14
C GLY A 457 -13.42 -29.65 4.31
N ILE A 458 -12.61 -28.59 4.19
CA ILE A 458 -11.70 -28.18 5.28
C ILE A 458 -12.49 -27.57 6.43
N VAL A 459 -13.46 -26.70 6.14
CA VAL A 459 -14.32 -26.09 7.18
C VAL A 459 -15.12 -27.17 7.89
N ALA A 460 -15.72 -28.11 7.14
CA ALA A 460 -16.41 -29.23 7.74
C ALA A 460 -15.50 -30.07 8.64
N LEU A 461 -14.34 -30.52 8.13
CA LEU A 461 -13.39 -31.31 8.94
C LEU A 461 -12.86 -30.55 10.15
N GLY A 462 -12.61 -29.25 10.01
CA GLY A 462 -12.15 -28.39 11.11
C GLY A 462 -13.21 -28.22 12.19
N VAL A 463 -14.49 -28.00 11.84
CA VAL A 463 -15.59 -27.92 12.81
C VAL A 463 -15.78 -29.25 13.55
N LEU A 464 -15.71 -30.38 12.83
CA LEU A 464 -15.71 -31.70 13.46
C LEU A 464 -14.54 -31.86 14.44
N GLY A 465 -13.35 -31.40 14.03
CA GLY A 465 -12.15 -31.35 14.86
C GLY A 465 -12.32 -30.52 16.13
N VAL A 466 -12.92 -29.33 16.02
CA VAL A 466 -13.25 -28.45 17.15
C VAL A 466 -14.20 -29.16 18.11
N GLY A 467 -15.28 -29.76 17.60
CA GLY A 467 -16.25 -30.47 18.45
C GLY A 467 -15.63 -31.64 19.22
N ILE A 468 -14.83 -32.46 18.54
CA ILE A 468 -14.12 -33.58 19.18
C ILE A 468 -13.12 -33.07 20.23
N ALA A 469 -12.38 -32.00 19.92
CA ALA A 469 -11.44 -31.39 20.86
C ALA A 469 -12.14 -30.79 22.09
N LEU A 470 -13.34 -30.20 21.93
CA LEU A 470 -14.15 -29.66 23.03
C LEU A 470 -14.60 -30.77 23.98
N ALA A 471 -15.07 -31.91 23.45
CA ALA A 471 -15.40 -33.08 24.26
C ALA A 471 -14.21 -33.59 25.06
N GLN A 472 -13.01 -33.44 24.49
CA GLN A 472 -11.75 -33.90 25.06
C GLN A 472 -10.96 -32.77 25.75
N TRP A 473 -11.61 -31.65 26.10
CA TRP A 473 -10.95 -30.47 26.70
C TRP A 473 -10.14 -30.79 27.97
N ARG A 474 -10.47 -31.86 28.71
CA ARG A 474 -9.69 -32.27 29.89
C ARG A 474 -8.26 -32.70 29.55
N TYR A 475 -7.95 -33.08 28.31
CA TYR A 475 -6.60 -33.42 27.89
C TYR A 475 -5.87 -32.19 27.35
N PRO A 476 -4.55 -32.09 27.57
CA PRO A 476 -3.82 -30.86 27.28
C PRO A 476 -3.65 -30.59 25.79
N PHE A 477 -3.55 -31.63 24.96
CA PHE A 477 -3.29 -31.48 23.53
C PHE A 477 -4.51 -30.90 22.79
N PRO A 478 -5.72 -31.47 22.90
CA PRO A 478 -6.92 -30.82 22.34
C PRO A 478 -7.20 -29.44 22.95
N ALA A 479 -6.98 -29.26 24.26
CA ALA A 479 -7.11 -27.94 24.88
C ALA A 479 -6.13 -26.92 24.27
N MET A 480 -4.87 -27.30 24.06
CA MET A 480 -3.87 -26.47 23.39
C MET A 480 -4.29 -26.12 21.97
N LEU A 481 -4.82 -27.07 21.18
CA LEU A 481 -5.28 -26.79 19.82
C LEU A 481 -6.44 -25.79 19.78
N LEU A 482 -7.40 -25.94 20.70
CA LEU A 482 -8.51 -25.00 20.85
C LEU A 482 -8.03 -23.63 21.31
N MET A 483 -7.17 -23.56 22.33
CA MET A 483 -6.55 -22.30 22.77
C MET A 483 -5.81 -21.61 21.63
N TRP A 484 -5.02 -22.35 20.85
CA TRP A 484 -4.32 -21.82 19.68
C TRP A 484 -5.30 -21.25 18.66
N PHE A 485 -6.35 -22.00 18.30
CA PHE A 485 -7.37 -21.52 17.35
C PHE A 485 -8.06 -20.23 17.83
N PHE A 486 -8.59 -20.21 19.06
CA PHE A 486 -9.30 -19.05 19.58
C PHE A 486 -8.39 -17.82 19.74
N LEU A 487 -7.19 -18.00 20.28
CA LEU A 487 -6.20 -16.92 20.40
C LEU A 487 -5.76 -16.38 19.05
N ALA A 488 -5.64 -17.24 18.03
CA ALA A 488 -5.28 -16.81 16.71
C ALA A 488 -6.41 -16.09 15.95
N CYS A 489 -7.67 -16.26 16.37
CA CYS A 489 -8.81 -15.50 15.85
C CYS A 489 -8.98 -14.13 16.52
N LEU A 490 -8.49 -13.96 17.76
CA LEU A 490 -8.62 -12.72 18.53
C LEU A 490 -8.15 -11.45 17.81
N PRO A 491 -7.01 -11.41 17.09
CA PRO A 491 -6.59 -10.20 16.41
C PRO A 491 -7.55 -9.76 15.29
N ALA A 492 -8.26 -10.70 14.66
CA ALA A 492 -9.32 -10.36 13.71
C ALA A 492 -10.59 -9.91 14.43
N LEU A 493 -10.99 -10.56 15.52
CA LEU A 493 -12.17 -10.20 16.33
C LEU A 493 -12.05 -8.81 16.97
N LEU A 494 -10.84 -8.39 17.36
CA LEU A 494 -10.58 -7.10 18.01
C LEU A 494 -10.33 -5.96 17.00
N SER A 495 -10.27 -6.27 15.71
CA SER A 495 -9.89 -5.35 14.65
C SER A 495 -11.00 -4.37 14.25
N ILE A 496 -10.67 -3.19 13.74
CA ILE A 496 -11.62 -2.34 13.00
C ILE A 496 -12.00 -2.98 11.66
N GLU A 497 -11.03 -3.64 11.04
CA GLU A 497 -11.16 -4.32 9.76
C GLU A 497 -10.85 -5.82 9.99
N PRO A 498 -11.84 -6.64 10.38
CA PRO A 498 -11.64 -8.08 10.50
C PRO A 498 -11.31 -8.63 9.11
N ALA A 499 -10.06 -9.05 8.93
CA ALA A 499 -9.54 -9.55 7.67
C ALA A 499 -8.79 -10.85 7.90
N GLU A 500 -8.77 -11.75 6.91
CA GLU A 500 -8.09 -13.05 6.96
C GLU A 500 -6.63 -12.93 7.39
N ARG A 501 -5.94 -11.87 6.96
CA ARG A 501 -4.58 -11.57 7.40
C ARG A 501 -4.40 -11.48 8.92
N ARG A 502 -5.42 -10.98 9.63
CA ARG A 502 -5.41 -10.82 11.09
C ARG A 502 -5.66 -12.15 11.82
N MET A 503 -6.08 -13.19 11.10
CA MET A 503 -6.22 -14.56 11.60
C MET A 503 -5.30 -15.57 10.91
N ALA A 504 -4.21 -15.10 10.29
CA ALA A 504 -3.26 -15.97 9.59
C ALA A 504 -2.75 -17.14 10.47
N ALA A 505 -2.55 -16.91 11.78
CA ALA A 505 -2.12 -17.95 12.71
C ALA A 505 -3.19 -19.02 13.00
N ALA A 506 -4.46 -18.76 12.67
CA ALA A 506 -5.58 -19.64 12.98
C ALA A 506 -5.72 -20.75 11.92
N PHE A 507 -5.34 -20.49 10.67
CA PHE A 507 -5.37 -21.48 9.58
C PHE A 507 -4.62 -22.78 9.94
N PRO A 508 -3.33 -22.75 10.34
CA PRO A 508 -2.64 -23.96 10.75
C PRO A 508 -3.24 -24.61 12.02
N ALA A 509 -3.82 -23.83 12.94
CA ALA A 509 -4.55 -24.38 14.09
C ALA A 509 -5.78 -25.16 13.65
N PHE A 510 -6.49 -24.63 12.66
CA PHE A 510 -7.69 -25.24 12.09
C PHE A 510 -7.36 -26.53 11.32
N TYR A 511 -6.26 -26.56 10.56
CA TYR A 511 -5.76 -27.81 9.94
C TYR A 511 -5.33 -28.84 10.97
N ALA A 512 -4.72 -28.41 12.09
CA ALA A 512 -4.39 -29.29 13.20
C ALA A 512 -5.66 -29.89 13.83
N LEU A 513 -6.69 -29.09 14.04
CA LEU A 513 -8.00 -29.54 14.57
C LEU A 513 -8.67 -30.53 13.61
N ALA A 514 -8.67 -30.24 12.31
CA ALA A 514 -9.18 -31.15 11.28
C ALA A 514 -8.42 -32.50 11.30
N GLY A 515 -7.08 -32.47 11.33
CA GLY A 515 -6.27 -33.68 11.44
C GLY A 515 -6.46 -34.43 12.75
N TYR A 516 -6.69 -33.72 13.85
CA TYR A 516 -7.03 -34.30 15.14
C TYR A 516 -8.37 -35.06 15.08
N GLY A 517 -9.44 -34.41 14.60
CA GLY A 517 -10.75 -35.03 14.44
C GLY A 517 -10.73 -36.23 13.49
N TRP A 518 -10.07 -36.09 12.34
CA TRP A 518 -9.89 -37.16 11.36
C TRP A 518 -9.14 -38.36 11.95
N GLY A 519 -8.03 -38.11 12.63
CA GLY A 519 -7.23 -39.16 13.26
C GLY A 519 -8.02 -39.95 14.31
N HIS A 520 -8.87 -39.27 15.09
CA HIS A 520 -9.74 -39.93 16.06
C HIS A 520 -10.83 -40.78 15.38
N ALA A 521 -11.47 -40.26 14.34
CA ALA A 521 -12.47 -40.99 13.57
C ALA A 521 -11.88 -42.27 12.94
N VAL A 522 -10.73 -42.14 12.27
CA VAL A 522 -10.04 -43.29 11.65
C VAL A 522 -9.59 -44.29 12.71
N ASN A 523 -8.94 -43.85 13.80
CA ASN A 523 -8.50 -44.78 14.84
C ASN A 523 -9.69 -45.54 15.48
N TRP A 524 -10.84 -44.87 15.64
CA TRP A 524 -12.04 -45.49 16.17
C TRP A 524 -12.62 -46.53 15.21
N ILE A 525 -12.75 -46.22 13.92
CA ILE A 525 -13.23 -47.16 12.89
C ILE A 525 -12.27 -48.35 12.75
N CYS A 526 -10.96 -48.10 12.77
CA CYS A 526 -9.93 -49.12 12.68
C CYS A 526 -9.81 -50.01 13.93
N SER A 527 -10.47 -49.65 15.03
CA SER A 527 -10.59 -50.53 16.21
C SER A 527 -11.63 -51.66 16.03
N SER A 528 -12.36 -51.68 14.91
CA SER A 528 -13.22 -52.80 14.52
C SER A 528 -12.43 -54.08 14.22
N SER A 529 -13.07 -55.25 14.28
CA SER A 529 -12.44 -56.55 13.98
C SER A 529 -12.30 -56.83 12.48
N SER A 530 -13.18 -56.26 11.64
CA SER A 530 -13.19 -56.54 10.20
C SER A 530 -12.06 -55.84 9.45
N THR A 531 -11.15 -56.61 8.82
CA THR A 531 -10.07 -56.09 7.97
C THR A 531 -10.58 -55.37 6.73
N PHE A 532 -11.67 -55.87 6.13
CA PHE A 532 -12.28 -55.28 4.93
C PHE A 532 -12.77 -53.85 5.20
N LEU A 533 -13.48 -53.63 6.31
CA LEU A 533 -13.94 -52.31 6.72
C LEU A 533 -12.79 -51.31 6.88
N LYS A 534 -11.67 -51.75 7.48
CA LYS A 534 -10.49 -50.90 7.65
C LYS A 534 -9.93 -50.48 6.31
N ALA A 535 -9.76 -51.44 5.39
CA ALA A 535 -9.23 -51.18 4.06
C ALA A 535 -10.15 -50.23 3.26
N SER A 536 -11.46 -50.50 3.24
CA SER A 536 -12.45 -49.67 2.53
C SER A 536 -12.54 -48.27 3.14
N TRP A 537 -12.52 -48.13 4.47
CA TRP A 537 -12.52 -46.83 5.13
C TRP A 537 -11.25 -46.04 4.85
N HIS A 538 -10.08 -46.69 4.90
CA HIS A 538 -8.82 -46.04 4.55
C HIS A 538 -8.86 -45.55 3.10
N LEU A 539 -9.28 -46.38 2.16
CA LEU A 539 -9.36 -46.01 0.75
C LEU A 539 -10.35 -44.85 0.54
N ALA A 540 -11.58 -44.97 1.03
CA ALA A 540 -12.61 -43.93 0.90
C ALA A 540 -12.18 -42.63 1.56
N GLY A 541 -11.58 -42.71 2.75
CA GLY A 541 -11.10 -41.54 3.47
C GLY A 541 -9.94 -40.85 2.77
N TRP A 542 -9.01 -41.60 2.18
CA TRP A 542 -7.96 -41.04 1.33
C TRP A 542 -8.51 -40.39 0.08
N ILE A 543 -9.49 -41.01 -0.59
CA ILE A 543 -10.17 -40.42 -1.76
C ILE A 543 -10.80 -39.08 -1.36
N VAL A 544 -11.53 -39.02 -0.24
CA VAL A 544 -12.13 -37.78 0.27
C VAL A 544 -11.08 -36.71 0.57
N LEU A 545 -10.02 -37.05 1.30
CA LEU A 545 -8.95 -36.09 1.62
C LEU A 545 -8.23 -35.58 0.37
N VAL A 546 -7.95 -36.47 -0.60
CA VAL A 546 -7.35 -36.10 -1.87
C VAL A 546 -8.29 -35.22 -2.67
N MET A 547 -9.60 -35.49 -2.72
CA MET A 547 -10.57 -34.62 -3.40
C MET A 547 -10.69 -33.25 -2.73
N ILE A 548 -10.71 -33.18 -1.39
CA ILE A 548 -10.72 -31.91 -0.65
C ILE A 548 -9.44 -31.12 -0.92
N GLY A 549 -8.29 -31.78 -0.88
CA GLY A 549 -7.02 -31.14 -1.19
C GLY A 549 -6.93 -30.72 -2.65
N TRP A 550 -7.39 -31.56 -3.56
CA TRP A 550 -7.37 -31.32 -4.99
C TRP A 550 -8.25 -30.15 -5.40
N SER A 551 -9.50 -30.11 -4.94
CA SER A 551 -10.42 -29.00 -5.22
C SER A 551 -9.82 -27.66 -4.76
N SER A 552 -9.22 -27.63 -3.57
CA SER A 552 -8.51 -26.45 -3.09
C SER A 552 -7.29 -26.09 -3.94
N ALA A 553 -6.39 -27.03 -4.18
CA ALA A 553 -5.18 -26.78 -4.96
C ALA A 553 -5.54 -26.34 -6.39
N SER A 554 -6.61 -26.89 -6.97
CA SER A 554 -7.06 -26.59 -8.34
C SER A 554 -7.44 -25.12 -8.52
N SER A 555 -8.02 -24.49 -7.50
CA SER A 555 -8.32 -23.05 -7.49
C SER A 555 -7.07 -22.18 -7.65
N HIS A 556 -5.92 -22.71 -7.22
CA HIS A 556 -4.63 -22.03 -7.31
C HIS A 556 -3.85 -22.45 -8.57
N LEU A 557 -3.97 -23.71 -9.00
CA LEU A 557 -3.37 -24.23 -10.23
C LEU A 557 -3.98 -23.61 -11.51
N THR A 558 -5.19 -23.04 -11.39
CA THR A 558 -5.89 -22.35 -12.48
C THR A 558 -5.62 -20.86 -12.53
N LEU A 559 -4.76 -20.33 -11.66
CA LEU A 559 -4.39 -18.92 -11.71
C LEU A 559 -3.78 -18.53 -13.07
N PRO A 560 -4.15 -17.36 -13.62
CA PRO A 560 -3.48 -16.81 -14.79
C PRO A 560 -2.01 -16.60 -14.50
N ARG A 561 -1.15 -17.16 -15.35
CA ARG A 561 0.30 -17.06 -15.23
C ARG A 561 0.82 -16.02 -16.20
N ALA A 562 1.54 -15.06 -15.68
CA ALA A 562 2.18 -14.02 -16.47
C ALA A 562 3.55 -13.74 -15.86
N GLU A 563 4.50 -13.35 -16.68
CA GLU A 563 5.78 -12.91 -16.14
C GLU A 563 5.55 -11.76 -15.15
N VAL A 564 6.14 -11.86 -13.96
CA VAL A 564 6.12 -10.75 -13.01
C VAL A 564 6.73 -9.53 -13.67
N GLY A 565 5.96 -8.45 -13.82
CA GLY A 565 6.42 -7.23 -14.48
C GLY A 565 7.70 -6.66 -13.86
N LEU A 566 7.90 -6.83 -12.55
CA LEU A 566 9.13 -6.43 -11.86
C LEU A 566 10.38 -7.20 -12.33
N ALA A 567 10.26 -8.48 -12.69
CA ALA A 567 11.38 -9.25 -13.24
C ALA A 567 11.75 -8.76 -14.66
N THR A 568 10.75 -8.47 -15.48
CA THR A 568 10.92 -7.85 -16.80
C THR A 568 11.58 -6.48 -16.69
N LEU A 569 11.08 -5.61 -15.79
CA LEU A 569 11.68 -4.31 -15.51
C LEU A 569 13.10 -4.43 -14.98
N GLY A 570 13.37 -5.40 -14.10
CA GLY A 570 14.70 -5.67 -13.58
C GLY A 570 15.70 -5.95 -14.70
N ARG A 571 15.37 -6.87 -15.62
CA ARG A 571 16.25 -7.15 -16.77
C ARG A 571 16.45 -5.93 -17.67
N ALA A 572 15.36 -5.23 -17.98
CA ALA A 572 15.39 -4.10 -18.90
C ALA A 572 16.14 -2.88 -18.33
N THR A 573 16.08 -2.63 -17.02
CA THR A 573 16.76 -1.50 -16.36
C THR A 573 18.15 -1.83 -15.82
N LYS A 574 18.64 -3.07 -15.99
CA LYS A 574 19.97 -3.48 -15.54
C LYS A 574 21.11 -2.60 -16.09
N HIS A 575 20.99 -2.14 -17.33
CA HIS A 575 21.98 -1.24 -17.94
C HIS A 575 22.00 0.15 -17.27
N VAL A 576 20.86 0.63 -16.78
CA VAL A 576 20.73 1.92 -16.09
C VAL A 576 21.60 1.94 -14.84
N PHE A 577 21.42 0.97 -13.93
CA PHE A 577 22.18 0.85 -12.69
C PHE A 577 23.65 0.45 -12.91
N ARG A 578 23.98 -0.10 -14.09
CA ARG A 578 25.35 -0.44 -14.49
C ARG A 578 26.12 0.71 -15.14
N ALA A 579 25.46 1.70 -15.74
CA ALA A 579 26.15 2.71 -16.54
C ALA A 579 25.93 4.13 -16.02
N SER A 580 24.81 4.40 -15.33
CA SER A 580 24.46 5.75 -14.90
C SER A 580 25.03 6.08 -13.54
N GLU A 581 25.55 7.29 -13.38
CA GLU A 581 26.02 7.85 -12.11
C GLU A 581 24.86 8.49 -11.33
N ALA A 582 23.82 8.93 -12.04
CA ALA A 582 22.56 9.39 -11.48
C ALA A 582 21.35 8.75 -12.18
N VAL A 583 20.30 8.48 -11.41
CA VAL A 583 19.02 7.93 -11.86
C VAL A 583 17.91 8.84 -11.35
N TYR A 584 17.40 9.66 -12.25
CA TYR A 584 16.21 10.47 -12.00
C TYR A 584 14.99 9.65 -12.36
N TYR A 585 13.94 9.71 -11.56
CA TYR A 585 12.78 8.87 -11.82
C TYR A 585 11.46 9.58 -11.56
N GLU A 586 10.47 9.21 -12.35
CA GLU A 586 9.09 9.61 -12.20
C GLU A 586 8.22 8.36 -12.23
N MET A 587 8.14 7.68 -11.08
CA MET A 587 7.30 6.50 -10.85
C MET A 587 6.60 6.59 -9.50
N ASP A 588 5.69 5.67 -9.22
CA ASP A 588 5.07 5.54 -7.90
C ASP A 588 6.18 5.37 -6.84
N GLU A 589 6.06 6.05 -5.70
CA GLU A 589 7.02 5.95 -4.58
C GLU A 589 7.18 4.51 -4.10
N ALA A 590 6.16 3.68 -4.26
CA ALA A 590 6.20 2.25 -3.98
C ALA A 590 7.00 1.44 -5.02
N ALA A 591 7.04 1.89 -6.29
CA ALA A 591 7.64 1.16 -7.39
C ALA A 591 9.16 1.30 -7.46
N PHE A 592 9.71 2.47 -7.13
CA PHE A 592 11.16 2.69 -7.21
C PHE A 592 11.98 1.82 -6.24
N PRO A 593 11.60 1.65 -4.96
CA PRO A 593 12.27 0.72 -4.04
C PRO A 593 12.27 -0.73 -4.55
N LEU A 594 11.20 -1.18 -5.22
CA LEU A 594 11.15 -2.50 -5.85
C LEU A 594 12.17 -2.62 -6.98
N LEU A 595 12.29 -1.58 -7.82
CA LEU A 595 13.28 -1.53 -8.88
C LEU A 595 14.70 -1.55 -8.32
N VAL A 596 14.98 -0.80 -7.26
CA VAL A 596 16.29 -0.85 -6.60
C VAL A 596 16.52 -2.19 -5.93
N MET A 597 15.51 -2.84 -5.37
CA MET A 597 15.64 -4.17 -4.75
C MET A 597 16.18 -5.19 -5.76
N VAL A 598 15.64 -5.26 -6.97
CA VAL A 598 16.15 -6.19 -8.02
C VAL A 598 17.53 -5.81 -8.55
N HIS A 599 18.07 -4.65 -8.15
CA HIS A 599 19.41 -4.17 -8.47
C HIS A 599 20.25 -3.87 -7.24
N SER A 600 19.89 -4.40 -6.06
CA SER A 600 20.42 -3.86 -4.79
C SER A 600 21.94 -4.04 -4.65
N SER A 601 22.49 -5.12 -5.20
CA SER A 601 23.93 -5.41 -5.29
C SER A 601 24.66 -4.40 -6.17
N LEU A 602 24.14 -4.12 -7.37
CA LEU A 602 24.69 -3.09 -8.26
C LEU A 602 24.61 -1.70 -7.62
N PHE A 603 23.48 -1.41 -6.98
CA PHE A 603 23.27 -0.17 -6.25
C PHE A 603 24.29 -0.02 -5.12
N ARG A 604 24.54 -1.05 -4.30
CA ARG A 604 25.56 -1.00 -3.23
C ARG A 604 26.98 -0.85 -3.75
N GLN A 605 27.29 -1.41 -4.92
CA GLN A 605 28.62 -1.33 -5.51
C GLN A 605 28.91 0.05 -6.10
N ARG A 606 27.95 0.66 -6.78
CA ARG A 606 28.14 1.95 -7.47
C ARG A 606 27.68 3.15 -6.67
N LEU A 607 26.61 2.98 -5.91
CA LEU A 607 25.96 4.01 -5.11
C LEU A 607 25.53 5.20 -6.00
N PRO A 608 24.73 4.95 -7.07
CA PRO A 608 24.32 6.02 -7.97
C PRO A 608 23.43 7.02 -7.22
N CYS A 609 23.51 8.29 -7.62
CA CYS A 609 22.54 9.27 -7.20
C CYS A 609 21.13 8.82 -7.62
N THR A 610 20.14 8.98 -6.75
CA THR A 610 18.73 8.73 -7.08
C THR A 610 17.89 9.88 -6.58
N GLU A 611 17.05 10.42 -7.45
CA GLU A 611 16.24 11.60 -7.13
C GLU A 611 14.89 11.50 -7.85
N ALA A 612 13.81 11.73 -7.12
CA ALA A 612 12.47 11.76 -7.68
C ALA A 612 12.29 13.06 -8.50
N LEU A 613 11.69 12.94 -9.68
CA LEU A 613 11.35 14.06 -10.53
C LEU A 613 10.02 14.67 -10.09
N ALA A 614 10.09 15.67 -9.22
CA ALA A 614 8.91 16.40 -8.79
C ALA A 614 8.27 17.18 -9.98
N PRO A 615 6.94 17.14 -10.17
CA PRO A 615 6.27 17.78 -11.31
C PRO A 615 6.64 19.25 -11.53
N ALA A 616 6.79 20.03 -10.46
CA ALA A 616 7.11 21.46 -10.55
C ALA A 616 8.59 21.75 -10.87
N SER A 617 9.52 20.82 -10.60
CA SER A 617 10.97 21.08 -10.71
C SER A 617 11.72 20.07 -11.57
N TRP A 618 11.03 19.14 -12.23
CA TRP A 618 11.67 18.03 -12.95
C TRP A 618 12.66 18.51 -14.02
N LEU A 619 12.35 19.61 -14.73
CA LEU A 619 13.22 20.17 -15.75
C LEU A 619 14.46 20.80 -15.12
N THR A 620 14.32 21.52 -14.01
CA THR A 620 15.45 22.02 -13.21
C THR A 620 16.33 20.86 -12.74
N THR A 621 15.73 19.80 -12.20
CA THR A 621 16.45 18.59 -11.78
C THR A 621 17.22 17.95 -12.93
N LEU A 622 16.64 17.92 -14.13
CA LEU A 622 17.29 17.39 -15.33
C LEU A 622 18.49 18.24 -15.79
N LEU A 623 18.36 19.57 -15.76
CA LEU A 623 19.36 20.51 -16.26
C LEU A 623 20.49 20.75 -15.26
N GLU A 624 20.17 20.87 -13.97
CA GLU A 624 21.15 21.13 -12.90
C GLU A 624 21.75 19.84 -12.35
N GLN A 625 21.10 18.68 -12.58
CA GLN A 625 21.46 17.39 -12.01
C GLN A 625 21.76 17.48 -10.50
N PRO A 626 20.85 18.01 -9.66
CA PRO A 626 21.08 18.04 -8.23
C PRO A 626 21.00 16.61 -7.69
N CYS A 627 21.79 16.33 -6.65
CA CYS A 627 21.67 15.09 -5.91
C CYS A 627 21.54 15.36 -4.42
N SER A 628 20.31 15.20 -3.92
CA SER A 628 20.03 15.41 -2.50
C SER A 628 20.32 14.17 -1.65
N PHE A 629 20.32 12.99 -2.29
CA PHE A 629 20.34 11.68 -1.62
C PHE A 629 19.22 11.53 -0.58
N ASN A 630 18.14 12.31 -0.67
CA ASN A 630 17.02 12.28 0.27
C ASN A 630 16.09 11.08 0.07
N ASP A 631 16.26 10.35 -1.03
CA ASP A 631 15.46 9.19 -1.38
C ASP A 631 15.35 8.17 -0.22
N VAL A 632 14.17 7.56 -0.09
CA VAL A 632 13.91 6.51 0.90
C VAL A 632 14.89 5.33 0.76
N VAL A 633 15.32 5.02 -0.46
CA VAL A 633 16.31 3.98 -0.75
C VAL A 633 17.64 4.26 -0.02
N TRP A 634 18.12 5.50 -0.03
CA TRP A 634 19.36 5.88 0.64
C TRP A 634 19.24 5.84 2.16
N ARG A 635 18.09 6.28 2.69
CA ARG A 635 17.77 6.17 4.12
C ARG A 635 17.81 4.71 4.60
N LEU A 636 17.34 3.78 3.77
CA LEU A 636 17.37 2.36 4.09
C LEU A 636 18.76 1.75 3.91
N MET A 637 19.39 1.94 2.75
CA MET A 637 20.56 1.15 2.37
C MET A 637 21.87 1.60 3.01
N SER A 638 22.13 2.90 3.13
CA SER A 638 23.40 3.38 3.73
C SER A 638 23.39 4.86 4.17
N PRO A 639 22.87 5.16 5.37
CA PRO A 639 22.85 6.53 5.92
C PRO A 639 24.25 7.14 6.08
N THR A 640 25.26 6.32 6.42
CA THR A 640 26.63 6.79 6.62
C THR A 640 27.31 7.13 5.30
N LEU A 641 27.14 6.28 4.27
CA LEU A 641 27.70 6.56 2.94
C LEU A 641 26.95 7.70 2.24
N ARG A 642 25.69 7.95 2.59
CA ARG A 642 24.93 9.09 2.08
C ARG A 642 25.65 10.42 2.34
N ALA A 643 26.02 10.70 3.59
CA ALA A 643 26.69 11.98 3.92
C ALA A 643 28.05 12.12 3.21
N GLN A 644 28.81 11.03 3.14
CA GLN A 644 30.08 11.00 2.41
C GLN A 644 29.89 11.25 0.91
N ARG A 645 28.92 10.58 0.28
CA ARG A 645 28.61 10.74 -1.14
C ARG A 645 28.07 12.13 -1.46
N GLN A 646 27.25 12.69 -0.59
CA GLN A 646 26.76 14.06 -0.72
C GLN A 646 27.91 15.07 -0.69
N ALA A 647 28.90 14.89 0.21
CA ALA A 647 30.07 15.75 0.28
C ALA A 647 31.03 15.61 -0.91
N GLN A 648 31.02 14.45 -1.57
CA GLN A 648 31.90 14.12 -2.71
C GLN A 648 31.15 14.17 -4.05
N TYR A 649 29.94 14.73 -4.07
CA TYR A 649 29.11 14.71 -5.27
C TYR A 649 29.72 15.59 -6.36
N VAL A 650 29.82 15.02 -7.56
CA VAL A 650 30.21 15.73 -8.78
C VAL A 650 29.08 15.53 -9.79
N PRO A 651 28.71 16.55 -10.58
CA PRO A 651 27.71 16.41 -11.62
C PRO A 651 28.01 15.22 -12.54
N PRO A 652 27.01 14.37 -12.85
CA PRO A 652 27.23 13.07 -13.45
C PRO A 652 27.67 13.21 -14.91
N SER A 653 28.63 12.38 -15.31
CA SER A 653 29.04 12.26 -16.72
C SER A 653 27.93 11.62 -17.58
N GLN A 654 27.14 10.73 -16.98
CA GLN A 654 26.00 10.06 -17.58
C GLN A 654 24.90 9.85 -16.53
N TRP A 655 23.66 10.15 -16.90
CA TRP A 655 22.49 9.88 -16.08
C TRP A 655 21.36 9.26 -16.88
N SER A 656 20.45 8.59 -16.18
CA SER A 656 19.22 8.06 -16.76
C SER A 656 18.00 8.71 -16.14
N VAL A 657 16.97 8.89 -16.95
CA VAL A 657 15.64 9.33 -16.56
C VAL A 657 14.66 8.17 -16.76
N LEU A 658 13.96 7.80 -15.70
CA LEU A 658 12.98 6.70 -15.69
C LEU A 658 11.57 7.30 -15.63
N LEU A 659 10.82 7.28 -16.73
CA LEU A 659 9.46 7.81 -16.79
C LEU A 659 8.42 6.68 -16.85
N ALA A 660 7.54 6.57 -15.85
CA ALA A 660 6.38 5.68 -15.93
C ALA A 660 5.40 6.17 -16.99
N ALA A 661 4.71 5.28 -17.70
CA ALA A 661 3.78 5.61 -18.78
C ALA A 661 2.43 6.12 -18.26
N VAL A 662 2.45 7.32 -17.68
CA VAL A 662 1.26 8.13 -17.42
C VAL A 662 1.10 9.15 -18.54
N PRO A 663 -0.11 9.66 -18.82
CA PRO A 663 -0.34 10.64 -19.91
C PRO A 663 0.65 11.82 -19.91
N ASP A 664 1.01 12.36 -18.74
CA ASP A 664 1.99 13.45 -18.65
C ASP A 664 3.42 13.06 -18.99
N ALA A 665 3.79 11.79 -18.80
CA ALA A 665 5.12 11.31 -19.12
C ALA A 665 5.37 11.30 -20.63
N GLU A 666 4.33 11.20 -21.46
CA GLU A 666 4.50 11.28 -22.92
C GLU A 666 5.02 12.65 -23.34
N ARG A 667 4.50 13.73 -22.76
CA ARG A 667 4.99 15.08 -23.04
C ARG A 667 6.43 15.27 -22.55
N LYS A 668 6.75 14.79 -21.35
CA LYS A 668 8.13 14.82 -20.83
C LYS A 668 9.07 14.00 -21.70
N ARG A 669 8.63 12.86 -22.22
CA ARG A 669 9.36 12.03 -23.16
C ARG A 669 9.60 12.74 -24.50
N GLN A 670 8.57 13.39 -25.06
CA GLN A 670 8.72 14.22 -26.26
C GLN A 670 9.72 15.35 -26.03
N LEU A 671 9.63 16.00 -24.88
CA LEU A 671 10.55 17.05 -24.50
C LEU A 671 11.98 16.53 -24.30
N LEU A 672 12.19 15.37 -23.68
CA LEU A 672 13.52 14.75 -23.55
C LEU A 672 14.13 14.42 -24.92
N ARG A 673 13.33 13.89 -25.87
CA ARG A 673 13.78 13.67 -27.26
C ARG A 673 14.19 14.96 -27.94
N HIS A 674 13.45 16.04 -27.69
CA HIS A 674 13.74 17.35 -28.26
C HIS A 674 15.02 17.96 -27.67
N LEU A 675 15.14 17.96 -26.33
CA LEU A 675 16.31 18.47 -25.61
C LEU A 675 17.57 17.66 -25.90
N PHE A 676 17.45 16.35 -26.02
CA PHE A 676 18.59 15.44 -26.14
C PHE A 676 18.39 14.50 -27.33
N PRO A 677 18.53 14.99 -28.57
CA PRO A 677 18.28 14.19 -29.77
C PRO A 677 19.23 12.98 -29.91
N ASN A 678 20.42 13.06 -29.28
CA ASN A 678 21.39 11.95 -29.22
C ASN A 678 21.17 11.02 -28.01
N GLY A 679 20.24 11.37 -27.12
CA GLY A 679 19.91 10.59 -25.95
C GLY A 679 19.35 9.21 -26.35
N ARG A 680 19.72 8.18 -25.60
CA ARG A 680 19.27 6.82 -25.88
C ARG A 680 17.97 6.58 -25.15
N GLU A 681 16.89 6.45 -25.90
CA GLU A 681 15.60 6.05 -25.36
C GLU A 681 15.38 4.54 -25.52
N HIS A 682 14.87 3.93 -24.46
CA HIS A 682 14.39 2.56 -24.47
C HIS A 682 13.02 2.51 -23.79
N TRP A 683 11.99 2.11 -24.56
CA TRP A 683 10.66 1.88 -24.00
C TRP A 683 10.53 0.43 -23.54
N ILE A 684 10.06 0.25 -22.31
CA ILE A 684 9.86 -1.05 -21.67
C ILE A 684 8.37 -1.19 -21.38
N GLY A 685 7.68 -2.00 -22.17
CA GLY A 685 6.31 -2.42 -21.88
C GLY A 685 6.29 -3.66 -21.00
N THR A 686 5.52 -3.63 -19.91
CA THR A 686 5.12 -4.86 -19.22
C THR A 686 3.65 -5.12 -19.56
N PRO A 687 3.33 -6.20 -20.32
CA PRO A 687 1.96 -6.45 -20.78
C PRO A 687 0.95 -6.59 -19.65
N ASP A 688 1.38 -7.13 -18.49
CA ASP A 688 0.46 -7.58 -17.43
C ASP A 688 0.47 -6.70 -16.17
N TRP A 689 1.50 -5.88 -15.98
CA TRP A 689 1.65 -5.03 -14.78
C TRP A 689 1.11 -3.61 -14.98
N ASN A 690 0.45 -3.32 -16.12
CA ASN A 690 -0.04 -1.99 -16.52
C ASN A 690 1.03 -0.88 -16.36
N PHE A 691 2.30 -1.25 -16.26
CA PHE A 691 3.39 -0.37 -15.94
C PHE A 691 4.37 -0.41 -17.11
N SER A 692 4.28 0.58 -17.98
CA SER A 692 5.32 0.83 -18.96
C SER A 692 6.31 1.84 -18.39
N LEU A 693 7.57 1.67 -18.74
CA LEU A 693 8.66 2.52 -18.31
C LEU A 693 9.46 2.95 -19.53
N THR A 694 9.60 4.26 -19.73
CA THR A 694 10.59 4.81 -20.65
C THR A 694 11.87 5.08 -19.88
N VAL A 695 12.98 4.53 -20.37
CA VAL A 695 14.33 4.85 -19.92
C VAL A 695 14.94 5.79 -20.93
N PHE A 696 15.44 6.92 -20.47
CA PHE A 696 16.14 7.89 -21.31
C PHE A 696 17.53 8.16 -20.74
N THR A 697 18.59 7.79 -21.46
CA THR A 697 19.97 8.00 -21.01
C THR A 697 20.57 9.21 -21.68
N VAL A 698 21.16 10.11 -20.89
CA VAL A 698 21.76 11.37 -21.33
C VAL A 698 23.21 11.44 -20.86
N THR A 699 24.07 12.04 -21.68
CA THR A 699 25.46 12.32 -21.34
C THR A 699 25.68 13.80 -21.06
N ARG A 700 26.73 14.12 -20.30
CA ARG A 700 27.10 15.52 -20.04
C ARG A 700 27.36 16.32 -21.31
N SER A 701 27.93 15.69 -22.34
CA SER A 701 28.13 16.34 -23.64
C SER A 701 26.82 16.74 -24.32
N ASP A 702 25.72 16.02 -24.09
CA ASP A 702 24.41 16.38 -24.64
C ASP A 702 23.86 17.65 -23.97
N LEU A 703 24.05 17.79 -22.65
CA LEU A 703 23.68 19.01 -21.92
C LEU A 703 24.55 20.21 -22.30
N GLU A 704 25.87 20.01 -22.42
CA GLU A 704 26.80 21.06 -22.83
C GLU A 704 26.48 21.56 -24.26
N ALA A 705 25.90 20.72 -25.12
CA ALA A 705 25.41 21.15 -26.43
C ALA A 705 24.21 22.12 -26.34
N LEU A 706 23.35 21.98 -25.32
CA LEU A 706 22.23 22.89 -25.08
C LEU A 706 22.66 24.26 -24.52
N GLN A 707 23.85 24.34 -23.93
CA GLN A 707 24.41 25.59 -23.37
C GLN A 707 25.15 26.43 -24.42
N ARG A 708 25.02 26.09 -25.71
CA ARG A 708 25.60 26.87 -26.82
C ARG A 708 24.63 27.98 -27.21
N PHE A 709 24.94 29.20 -26.78
CA PHE A 709 24.23 30.43 -27.16
C PHE A 709 25.02 31.21 -28.22
N GLU A 710 24.33 32.08 -28.97
CA GLU A 710 24.91 32.89 -30.03
C GLU A 710 25.57 34.13 -29.42
N VAL A 711 26.80 34.43 -29.82
CA VAL A 711 27.52 35.65 -29.47
C VAL A 711 27.81 36.39 -30.77
N VAL A 712 27.22 37.57 -30.93
CA VAL A 712 27.47 38.45 -32.07
C VAL A 712 28.37 39.58 -31.58
N GLU A 713 29.65 39.54 -31.95
CA GLU A 713 30.61 40.60 -31.63
C GLU A 713 30.52 41.70 -32.69
N GLU A 714 30.28 42.93 -32.24
CA GLU A 714 30.42 44.14 -33.04
C GLU A 714 31.85 44.65 -32.84
N PRO A 715 32.68 44.76 -33.90
CA PRO A 715 34.05 45.26 -33.77
C PRO A 715 34.03 46.69 -33.21
N PRO A 716 35.01 47.07 -32.38
CA PRO A 716 35.07 48.43 -31.84
C PRO A 716 35.11 49.43 -32.99
N LEU A 717 34.23 50.44 -32.94
CA LEU A 717 34.31 51.62 -33.80
C LEU A 717 35.55 52.40 -33.38
N ALA A 718 36.71 52.04 -33.93
CA ALA A 718 37.97 52.71 -33.65
C ALA A 718 37.88 54.18 -34.12
N GLY A 719 37.73 55.10 -33.17
CA GLY A 719 38.06 56.50 -33.42
C GLY A 719 39.57 56.62 -33.67
N PRO A 720 40.02 57.51 -34.58
CA PRO A 720 41.44 57.68 -34.85
C PRO A 720 42.17 58.13 -33.58
N GLY A 721 42.99 57.26 -33.00
CA GLY A 721 43.85 57.56 -31.84
C GLY A 721 43.63 56.74 -30.57
N VAL A 722 42.70 55.77 -30.53
CA VAL A 722 42.52 54.86 -29.38
C VAL A 722 43.33 53.58 -29.61
N GLU A 723 44.20 53.20 -28.66
CA GLU A 723 44.91 51.92 -28.73
C GLU A 723 43.90 50.75 -28.69
N GLU A 724 44.02 49.85 -29.67
CA GLU A 724 43.10 48.74 -29.96
C GLU A 724 42.90 47.76 -28.78
N LYS A 725 43.76 47.82 -27.75
CA LYS A 725 43.68 46.98 -26.54
C LYS A 725 42.79 47.54 -25.43
N GLU A 726 42.42 48.82 -25.46
CA GLU A 726 41.55 49.45 -24.44
C GLU A 726 40.09 49.62 -24.90
N ALA A 727 39.83 49.50 -26.21
CA ALA A 727 38.49 49.59 -26.77
C ALA A 727 37.75 48.24 -26.65
N GLY A 728 37.12 47.98 -25.50
CA GLY A 728 36.29 46.78 -25.30
C GLY A 728 35.26 46.56 -26.42
N CYS A 729 34.99 45.31 -26.78
CA CYS A 729 34.01 44.96 -27.81
C CYS A 729 32.59 45.15 -27.29
N THR A 730 31.70 45.61 -28.17
CA THR A 730 30.27 45.51 -27.92
C THR A 730 29.79 44.17 -28.46
N MET A 731 29.13 43.39 -27.63
CA MET A 731 28.69 42.03 -27.97
C MET A 731 27.21 41.88 -27.64
N THR A 732 26.49 41.22 -28.54
CA THR A 732 25.10 40.83 -28.35
C THR A 732 25.04 39.34 -28.08
N LEU A 733 24.68 38.98 -26.85
CA LEU A 733 24.43 37.59 -26.45
C LEU A 733 22.97 37.29 -26.77
N ARG A 734 22.72 36.24 -27.55
CA ARG A 734 21.37 35.76 -27.86
C ARG A 734 21.26 34.32 -27.40
N GLY A 735 20.31 34.07 -26.48
CA GLY A 735 20.10 32.75 -25.92
C GLY A 735 18.69 32.61 -25.34
N ALA A 736 18.52 31.57 -24.53
CA ALA A 736 17.36 31.41 -23.67
C ALA A 736 17.80 31.41 -22.20
N LEU A 737 17.07 32.12 -21.35
CA LEU A 737 17.22 32.11 -19.90
C LEU A 737 16.29 31.05 -19.32
N PHE A 738 16.86 30.08 -18.60
CA PHE A 738 16.05 29.14 -17.84
C PHE A 738 15.66 29.73 -16.48
N VAL A 739 14.36 29.72 -16.20
CA VAL A 739 13.79 30.13 -14.92
C VAL A 739 13.21 28.89 -14.23
N PRO A 740 13.67 28.52 -13.02
CA PRO A 740 13.35 27.23 -12.41
C PRO A 740 11.95 27.17 -11.79
N ARG A 741 11.36 28.30 -11.41
CA ARG A 741 10.02 28.41 -10.81
C ARG A 741 9.37 29.76 -11.13
N ASP A 742 8.06 29.87 -10.97
CA ASP A 742 7.39 31.17 -11.07
C ASP A 742 7.89 32.11 -9.96
N GLY A 743 8.26 33.34 -10.31
CA GLY A 743 8.71 34.33 -9.34
C GLY A 743 9.13 35.66 -9.97
N TRP A 744 9.71 36.54 -9.17
CA TRP A 744 10.33 37.76 -9.67
C TRP A 744 11.83 37.67 -9.60
N TYR A 745 12.48 38.05 -10.68
CA TYR A 745 13.91 37.87 -10.85
C TYR A 745 14.61 39.19 -11.14
N ARG A 746 15.85 39.25 -10.66
CA ARG A 746 16.85 40.25 -10.99
C ARG A 746 18.04 39.53 -11.60
N TRP A 747 18.76 40.21 -12.49
CA TRP A 747 19.98 39.68 -13.08
C TRP A 747 21.10 40.72 -13.06
N ARG A 748 22.34 40.24 -13.13
CA ARG A 748 23.53 41.06 -13.36
C ARG A 748 24.58 40.24 -14.11
N LEU A 749 25.53 40.92 -14.74
CA LEU A 749 26.69 40.26 -15.36
C LEU A 749 27.89 40.29 -14.43
N ALA A 750 28.80 39.34 -14.60
CA ALA A 750 30.12 39.40 -13.99
C ALA A 750 30.89 40.63 -14.48
N ALA A 751 31.62 41.31 -13.58
CA ALA A 751 32.66 42.24 -14.01
C ALA A 751 33.73 41.48 -14.84
N PRO A 752 34.36 42.11 -15.85
CA PRO A 752 34.32 43.54 -16.20
C PRO A 752 33.23 43.93 -17.23
N PHE A 753 32.21 43.11 -17.47
CA PHE A 753 31.22 43.39 -18.50
C PHE A 753 30.21 44.46 -18.07
N GLU A 754 30.12 45.54 -18.85
CA GLU A 754 29.15 46.61 -18.67
C GLU A 754 27.89 46.30 -19.51
N PRO A 755 26.73 46.12 -18.86
CA PRO A 755 25.53 45.76 -19.58
C PRO A 755 24.85 47.02 -20.17
N LEU A 756 24.50 47.01 -21.46
CA LEU A 756 23.96 48.18 -22.18
C LEU A 756 22.43 48.13 -22.32
N ALA A 757 21.89 46.99 -22.76
CA ALA A 757 20.45 46.77 -22.91
C ALA A 757 20.13 45.28 -22.79
N TRP A 758 18.90 44.96 -22.38
CA TRP A 758 18.42 43.58 -22.32
C TRP A 758 16.99 43.46 -22.84
N THR A 759 16.67 42.28 -23.33
CA THR A 759 15.31 41.83 -23.64
C THR A 759 15.13 40.43 -23.09
N ILE A 760 14.07 40.18 -22.33
CA ILE A 760 13.67 38.83 -21.86
C ILE A 760 12.18 38.66 -22.15
N GLY A 761 11.84 37.73 -23.04
CA GLY A 761 10.49 37.62 -23.57
C GLY A 761 10.07 38.92 -24.26
N ASN A 762 9.07 39.60 -23.70
CA ASN A 762 8.58 40.90 -24.20
C ASN A 762 9.04 42.07 -23.32
N GLU A 763 9.69 41.79 -22.20
CA GLU A 763 10.24 42.81 -21.32
C GLU A 763 11.57 43.28 -21.91
N SER A 764 11.78 44.58 -21.94
CA SER A 764 13.04 45.19 -22.38
C SER A 764 13.38 46.39 -21.52
N GLY A 765 14.67 46.64 -21.33
CA GLY A 765 15.11 47.74 -20.50
C GLY A 765 16.57 48.11 -20.72
N THR A 766 16.92 49.32 -20.29
CA THR A 766 18.30 49.77 -20.09
C THR A 766 18.73 49.44 -18.66
N PHE A 767 20.02 49.25 -18.42
CA PHE A 767 20.54 48.61 -17.19
C PHE A 767 20.54 49.46 -15.90
N GLU A 768 19.74 50.52 -15.83
CA GLU A 768 19.44 51.21 -14.57
C GLU A 768 18.39 50.41 -13.76
N VAL A 769 18.78 49.30 -13.13
CA VAL A 769 17.81 48.32 -12.58
C VAL A 769 17.97 48.03 -11.08
N HIS A 770 16.95 48.44 -10.32
CA HIS A 770 16.55 47.84 -9.04
C HIS A 770 15.20 47.09 -9.12
N SER A 771 14.52 47.10 -10.27
CA SER A 771 13.18 46.52 -10.42
C SER A 771 13.21 45.00 -10.61
N ASN A 772 12.18 44.35 -10.05
CA ASN A 772 11.94 42.92 -10.09
C ASN A 772 11.11 42.60 -11.35
N VAL A 773 11.52 41.62 -12.16
CA VAL A 773 10.75 41.23 -13.37
C VAL A 773 10.02 39.92 -13.14
N PRO A 774 8.68 39.87 -13.32
CA PRO A 774 7.90 38.65 -13.14
C PRO A 774 8.16 37.67 -14.29
N LEU A 775 8.58 36.46 -13.97
CA LEU A 775 8.85 35.39 -14.94
C LEU A 775 8.25 34.08 -14.44
N THR A 776 7.64 33.30 -15.33
CA THR A 776 7.24 31.92 -15.01
C THR A 776 8.39 30.94 -15.19
N ALA A 777 8.23 29.75 -14.62
CA ALA A 777 9.10 28.62 -14.89
C ALA A 777 9.20 28.29 -16.41
N GLY A 778 10.39 27.90 -16.86
CA GLY A 778 10.69 27.50 -18.24
C GLY A 778 11.77 28.35 -18.91
N PHE A 779 11.90 28.23 -20.23
CA PHE A 779 12.88 28.98 -21.02
C PHE A 779 12.30 30.27 -21.60
N HIS A 780 12.92 31.41 -21.30
CA HIS A 780 12.57 32.71 -21.88
C HIS A 780 13.61 33.10 -22.92
N LEU A 781 13.18 33.51 -24.11
CA LEU A 781 14.10 34.13 -25.07
C LEU A 781 14.74 35.35 -24.44
N ALA A 782 16.06 35.45 -24.55
CA ALA A 782 16.78 36.52 -23.92
C ALA A 782 17.93 37.03 -24.78
N GLN A 783 18.06 38.34 -24.80
CA GLN A 783 19.11 39.06 -25.51
C GLN A 783 19.75 40.07 -24.58
N TRP A 784 21.08 40.10 -24.54
CA TRP A 784 21.84 41.11 -23.80
C TRP A 784 22.82 41.78 -24.74
N LYS A 785 22.76 43.10 -24.83
CA LYS A 785 23.81 43.91 -25.45
C LYS A 785 24.73 44.39 -24.34
N VAL A 786 26.01 44.06 -24.44
CA VAL A 786 27.01 44.26 -23.37
C VAL A 786 28.32 44.77 -23.96
N ARG A 787 29.14 45.43 -23.15
CA ARG A 787 30.48 45.90 -23.50
C ARG A 787 31.51 45.23 -22.59
N GLY A 788 32.57 44.67 -23.14
CA GLY A 788 33.61 43.98 -22.35
C GLY A 788 34.80 43.50 -23.16
N PRO A 789 35.68 42.65 -22.57
CA PRO A 789 36.84 42.09 -23.26
C PRO A 789 36.40 41.21 -24.45
N CYS A 790 36.98 41.44 -25.62
CA CYS A 790 36.68 40.67 -26.83
C CYS A 790 37.05 39.19 -26.65
N GLY A 791 36.23 38.26 -27.17
CA GLY A 791 36.48 36.82 -27.06
C GLY A 791 36.19 36.18 -25.70
N GLU A 792 35.92 36.97 -24.65
CA GLU A 792 35.48 36.47 -23.35
C GLU A 792 33.95 36.40 -23.27
N ARG A 793 33.43 35.43 -22.52
CA ARG A 793 31.98 35.26 -22.31
C ARG A 793 31.59 35.75 -20.92
N PRO A 794 30.62 36.66 -20.78
CA PRO A 794 30.16 37.08 -19.47
C PRO A 794 29.41 35.95 -18.76
N ALA A 795 29.65 35.79 -17.47
CA ALA A 795 28.79 34.99 -16.62
C ALA A 795 27.56 35.81 -16.22
N LEU A 796 26.37 35.24 -16.44
CA LEU A 796 25.11 35.82 -16.00
C LEU A 796 24.79 35.34 -14.60
N PHE A 797 24.41 36.25 -13.72
CA PHE A 797 23.92 35.94 -12.39
C PHE A 797 22.44 36.28 -12.30
N LEU A 798 21.65 35.36 -11.75
CA LEU A 798 20.24 35.53 -11.47
C LEU A 798 20.03 35.55 -9.95
N LYS A 799 19.06 36.34 -9.51
CA LYS A 799 18.64 36.42 -8.12
C LYS A 799 17.13 36.53 -8.07
N GLU A 800 16.49 35.59 -7.38
CA GLU A 800 15.06 35.65 -7.12
C GLU A 800 14.77 36.64 -5.99
N HIS A 801 13.61 37.30 -6.07
CA HIS A 801 13.13 38.15 -5.01
C HIS A 801 13.00 37.37 -3.69
N GLY A 802 13.48 37.95 -2.59
CA GLY A 802 13.51 37.31 -1.28
C GLY A 802 14.73 36.41 -1.02
N GLU A 803 15.48 35.99 -2.04
CA GLU A 803 16.75 35.30 -1.83
C GLU A 803 17.88 36.29 -1.49
N SER A 804 18.88 35.86 -0.73
CA SER A 804 20.04 36.69 -0.38
C SER A 804 21.14 36.62 -1.44
N GLU A 805 21.33 35.46 -2.06
CA GLU A 805 22.47 35.14 -2.91
C GLU A 805 22.18 35.30 -4.42
N TRP A 806 23.23 35.68 -5.15
CA TRP A 806 23.23 35.67 -6.62
C TRP A 806 23.76 34.32 -7.11
N ARG A 807 23.07 33.68 -8.05
CA ARG A 807 23.48 32.39 -8.61
C ARG A 807 23.92 32.56 -10.05
N SER A 808 25.05 31.96 -10.41
CA SER A 808 25.49 31.91 -11.81
C SER A 808 24.54 31.01 -12.60
N VAL A 809 24.05 31.48 -13.74
CA VAL A 809 23.15 30.73 -14.62
C VAL A 809 23.71 30.72 -16.05
N PRO A 810 23.70 29.56 -16.74
CA PRO A 810 24.10 29.51 -18.13
C PRO A 810 23.03 30.14 -19.02
N LEU A 811 23.47 30.71 -20.14
CA LEU A 811 22.60 30.97 -21.28
C LEU A 811 22.49 29.72 -22.13
N TRP A 812 21.27 29.42 -22.52
CA TRP A 812 20.94 28.24 -23.30
C TRP A 812 20.72 28.61 -24.76
N ASN A 813 20.67 27.60 -25.62
CA ASN A 813 20.37 27.78 -27.04
C ASN A 813 19.03 28.52 -27.23
N THR A 814 19.01 29.48 -28.17
CA THR A 814 17.83 30.29 -28.51
C THR A 814 16.62 29.46 -28.90
N GLU A 815 16.81 28.30 -29.52
CA GLU A 815 15.72 27.41 -29.94
C GLU A 815 14.88 26.91 -28.75
N LEU A 816 15.48 26.77 -27.56
CA LEU A 816 14.77 26.37 -26.34
C LEU A 816 13.77 27.44 -25.87
N GLY A 817 14.02 28.72 -26.16
CA GLY A 817 13.06 29.79 -25.88
C GLY A 817 11.97 29.93 -26.95
N ARG A 818 12.13 29.28 -28.12
CA ARG A 818 11.16 29.29 -29.23
C ARG A 818 10.23 28.10 -29.21
N ASP A 819 10.72 26.94 -28.78
CA ASP A 819 9.95 25.69 -28.74
C ASP A 819 8.80 25.76 -27.71
N GLU A 820 7.58 25.45 -28.17
CA GLU A 820 6.36 25.41 -27.35
C GLU A 820 6.42 24.42 -26.18
N LEU A 821 7.28 23.38 -26.25
CA LEU A 821 7.45 22.39 -25.18
C LEU A 821 8.29 22.91 -24.00
N THR A 822 9.28 23.77 -24.26
CA THR A 822 10.25 24.30 -23.28
C THR A 822 10.00 25.74 -22.88
N ARG A 823 9.40 26.52 -23.79
CA ARG A 823 9.21 27.95 -23.61
C ARG A 823 8.34 28.21 -22.38
N ALA A 824 8.79 29.14 -21.57
CA ALA A 824 8.04 29.62 -20.43
C ALA A 824 6.71 30.26 -20.86
N THR A 825 5.67 30.07 -20.04
CA THR A 825 4.37 30.68 -20.31
C THR A 825 4.49 32.19 -20.21
N ARG A 826 3.87 32.92 -21.14
CA ARG A 826 3.86 34.38 -21.04
C ARG A 826 3.09 34.81 -19.79
N VAL A 827 3.70 35.70 -19.02
CA VAL A 827 3.05 36.40 -17.92
C VAL A 827 2.39 37.67 -18.45
N VAL A 828 1.16 37.94 -18.00
CA VAL A 828 0.56 39.27 -18.08
C VAL A 828 0.59 39.86 -16.68
N ALA A 829 1.32 40.98 -16.55
CA ALA A 829 1.42 41.67 -15.28
C ALA A 829 0.09 42.34 -14.93
N HIS A 830 -0.36 42.24 -13.68
CA HIS A 830 -1.54 42.95 -13.17
C HIS A 830 -1.24 43.63 -11.82
N GLU A 831 -2.19 44.37 -11.26
CA GLU A 831 -1.97 45.14 -10.02
C GLU A 831 -1.71 44.25 -8.77
N GLY A 832 -2.14 42.99 -8.81
CA GLY A 832 -2.07 42.05 -7.70
C GLY A 832 -3.24 42.16 -6.72
N TYR A 833 -3.07 41.54 -5.57
CA TYR A 833 -4.00 41.55 -4.44
C TYR A 833 -3.26 42.05 -3.20
N THR A 834 -3.92 42.78 -2.32
CA THR A 834 -3.36 43.19 -1.03
C THR A 834 -4.11 42.52 0.11
N SER A 835 -3.38 41.95 1.06
CA SER A 835 -4.00 41.38 2.27
C SER A 835 -4.49 42.47 3.23
N HIS A 836 -5.72 42.33 3.75
CA HIS A 836 -6.38 43.29 4.64
C HIS A 836 -6.62 42.73 6.05
N GLY A 837 -5.84 41.73 6.47
CA GLY A 837 -5.87 41.17 7.82
C GLY A 837 -6.41 39.73 7.90
N ARG A 838 -6.04 39.06 8.98
CA ARG A 838 -6.53 37.71 9.34
C ARG A 838 -7.79 37.82 10.17
N PHE A 839 -8.71 36.90 10.00
CA PHE A 839 -9.89 36.76 10.84
C PHE A 839 -10.19 35.29 11.12
N GLY A 840 -10.95 35.05 12.20
CA GLY A 840 -11.28 33.69 12.62
C GLY A 840 -10.13 32.93 13.31
N GLU A 841 -9.16 33.59 13.96
CA GLU A 841 -8.12 32.95 14.81
C GLU A 841 -8.69 32.35 16.12
N GLN A 842 -9.80 31.61 16.02
CA GLN A 842 -10.47 31.01 17.17
C GLN A 842 -10.02 29.56 17.40
N SER A 843 -10.29 29.06 18.61
CA SER A 843 -9.95 27.69 19.03
C SER A 843 -10.65 26.65 18.14
N GLY A 844 -9.98 26.05 17.16
CA GLY A 844 -10.52 24.99 16.30
C GLY A 844 -9.84 24.94 14.93
N GLU A 845 -9.92 23.80 14.25
CA GLU A 845 -9.39 23.66 12.89
C GLU A 845 -10.47 24.04 11.87
N PHE A 846 -10.21 25.06 11.05
CA PHE A 846 -11.08 25.41 9.93
C PHE A 846 -10.89 24.38 8.81
N LEU A 847 -11.98 23.69 8.48
CA LEU A 847 -11.98 22.69 7.43
C LEU A 847 -12.34 23.30 6.07
N ASP A 848 -13.31 24.22 6.05
CA ASP A 848 -13.80 24.84 4.83
C ASP A 848 -14.56 26.15 5.12
N LEU A 849 -14.80 26.95 4.08
CA LEU A 849 -15.43 28.27 4.14
C LEU A 849 -16.38 28.47 2.94
N GLY A 850 -17.53 29.10 3.20
CA GLY A 850 -18.49 29.48 2.17
C GLY A 850 -19.28 30.74 2.53
N ILE A 851 -20.06 31.21 1.57
CA ILE A 851 -20.95 32.37 1.71
C ILE A 851 -22.40 31.86 1.76
N ALA A 852 -23.14 32.21 2.81
CA ALA A 852 -24.51 31.71 3.05
C ALA A 852 -25.59 32.58 2.41
N ASP A 853 -25.37 33.90 2.34
CA ASP A 853 -26.21 34.91 1.69
C ASP A 853 -25.33 36.11 1.25
N THR A 854 -25.91 37.22 0.76
CA THR A 854 -25.13 38.34 0.21
C THR A 854 -24.16 39.02 1.19
N SER A 855 -24.17 38.69 2.50
CA SER A 855 -23.27 39.34 3.47
C SER A 855 -22.71 38.45 4.58
N GLY A 856 -23.25 37.24 4.75
CA GLY A 856 -22.88 36.30 5.81
C GLY A 856 -21.89 35.23 5.36
N MET A 857 -20.79 35.11 6.10
CA MET A 857 -19.83 34.01 5.94
C MET A 857 -20.20 32.84 6.84
N VAL A 858 -19.92 31.62 6.39
CA VAL A 858 -20.01 30.42 7.23
C VAL A 858 -18.76 29.59 7.06
N ALA A 859 -18.18 29.18 8.19
CA ALA A 859 -17.07 28.26 8.24
C ALA A 859 -17.53 26.92 8.81
N LEU A 860 -16.96 25.83 8.30
CA LEU A 860 -17.05 24.53 8.94
C LEU A 860 -15.76 24.31 9.74
N VAL A 861 -15.91 24.10 11.04
CA VAL A 861 -14.77 23.93 11.96
C VAL A 861 -14.85 22.58 12.66
N TRP A 862 -13.67 22.03 12.96
CA TRP A 862 -13.49 20.88 13.83
C TRP A 862 -12.99 21.34 15.20
N ARG A 863 -13.77 21.03 16.23
CA ARG A 863 -13.51 21.44 17.62
C ARG A 863 -13.95 20.34 18.55
N ASP A 864 -13.11 19.98 19.52
CA ASP A 864 -13.45 19.02 20.59
C ASP A 864 -14.06 17.69 20.10
N GLY A 865 -13.55 17.14 18.99
CA GLY A 865 -14.03 15.86 18.45
C GLY A 865 -15.38 15.95 17.72
N ARG A 866 -15.84 17.16 17.36
CA ARG A 866 -17.10 17.39 16.66
C ARG A 866 -16.99 18.47 15.58
N TYR A 867 -17.91 18.40 14.62
CA TYR A 867 -18.09 19.40 13.57
C TYR A 867 -19.03 20.51 14.06
N GLU A 868 -18.65 21.77 13.82
CA GLU A 868 -19.47 22.96 14.08
C GLU A 868 -19.51 23.86 12.84
N PHE A 869 -20.68 24.45 12.54
CA PHE A 869 -20.79 25.58 11.64
C PHE A 869 -20.66 26.88 12.42
N LEU A 870 -19.71 27.72 12.03
CA LEU A 870 -19.48 29.03 12.60
C LEU A 870 -19.99 30.09 11.62
N GLU A 871 -21.05 30.79 11.97
CA GLU A 871 -21.51 31.97 11.22
C GLU A 871 -20.65 33.17 11.60
N LEU A 872 -20.15 33.86 10.59
CA LEU A 872 -19.23 34.98 10.71
C LEU A 872 -19.85 36.21 10.05
N ASP A 873 -19.69 37.37 10.68
CA ASP A 873 -20.06 38.66 10.09
C ASP A 873 -19.08 39.08 8.98
N ALA A 874 -19.36 40.20 8.32
CA ALA A 874 -18.47 40.77 7.29
C ALA A 874 -17.11 41.24 7.83
N ALA A 875 -16.84 41.22 9.14
CA ALA A 875 -15.52 41.44 9.74
C ALA A 875 -14.83 40.11 10.13
N GLY A 876 -15.50 38.98 9.94
CA GLY A 876 -14.99 37.67 10.31
C GLY A 876 -15.12 37.34 11.80
N GLN A 877 -15.94 38.09 12.54
CA GLN A 877 -16.27 37.82 13.93
C GLN A 877 -17.43 36.82 14.02
N PRO A 878 -17.41 35.89 14.98
CA PRO A 878 -18.48 34.91 15.12
C PRO A 878 -19.79 35.56 15.56
N LEU A 879 -20.84 35.30 14.79
CA LEU A 879 -22.22 35.64 15.14
C LEU A 879 -22.89 34.48 15.89
N ALA A 880 -22.65 33.24 15.45
CA ALA A 880 -23.23 32.04 16.05
C ALA A 880 -22.39 30.80 15.75
N SER A 881 -22.47 29.78 16.61
CA SER A 881 -21.92 28.45 16.36
C SER A 881 -23.02 27.40 16.51
N TYR A 882 -23.09 26.47 15.56
CA TYR A 882 -24.08 25.41 15.51
C TYR A 882 -23.39 24.06 15.37
N ARG A 883 -23.73 23.10 16.23
CA ARG A 883 -23.21 21.74 16.12
C ARG A 883 -23.80 21.05 14.90
N VAL A 884 -22.93 20.42 14.10
CA VAL A 884 -23.36 19.63 12.94
C VAL A 884 -23.61 18.19 13.38
N ASP A 885 -24.75 17.64 12.98
CA ASP A 885 -25.20 16.28 13.30
C ASP A 885 -24.48 15.22 12.42
N ILE A 886 -23.15 15.29 12.37
CA ILE A 886 -22.26 14.36 11.67
C ILE A 886 -21.40 13.65 12.72
N PRO A 887 -21.27 12.31 12.69
CA PRO A 887 -20.41 11.58 13.62
C PRO A 887 -18.96 12.04 13.50
N GLY A 888 -18.30 12.29 14.64
CA GLY A 888 -16.93 12.84 14.65
C GLY A 888 -15.86 11.98 13.97
N HIS A 889 -16.11 10.69 13.77
CA HIS A 889 -15.19 9.80 13.03
C HIS A 889 -15.39 9.87 11.50
N THR A 890 -16.39 10.62 11.01
CA THR A 890 -16.69 10.72 9.58
C THR A 890 -15.72 11.66 8.90
N VAL A 891 -14.97 11.23 7.89
CA VAL A 891 -14.08 12.13 7.15
C VAL A 891 -14.91 13.12 6.30
N VAL A 892 -14.86 14.40 6.67
CA VAL A 892 -15.48 15.50 5.91
C VAL A 892 -14.48 16.08 4.91
N ASN A 893 -14.88 16.16 3.64
CA ASN A 893 -14.06 16.67 2.54
C ASN A 893 -14.28 18.16 2.26
N GLY A 894 -15.43 18.71 2.65
CA GLY A 894 -15.80 20.12 2.46
C GLY A 894 -17.30 20.33 2.62
N PHE A 895 -17.78 21.56 2.42
CA PHE A 895 -19.21 21.85 2.35
C PHE A 895 -19.53 23.02 1.43
N VAL A 896 -20.79 23.11 1.04
CA VAL A 896 -21.33 24.23 0.27
C VAL A 896 -22.59 24.77 0.97
N PRO A 897 -22.65 26.07 1.32
CA PRO A 897 -23.88 26.70 1.79
C PRO A 897 -24.89 26.81 0.65
N GLY A 898 -26.18 26.67 0.96
CA GLY A 898 -27.26 26.70 -0.02
C GLY A 898 -28.43 27.60 0.39
N PRO A 899 -29.45 27.71 -0.48
CA PRO A 899 -30.59 28.56 -0.25
C PRO A 899 -31.36 28.13 1.00
N GLN A 900 -32.05 29.09 1.62
CA GLN A 900 -32.88 28.89 2.83
C GLN A 900 -32.09 28.32 4.02
N GLY A 901 -30.78 28.61 4.10
CA GLY A 901 -29.92 28.16 5.19
C GLY A 901 -29.54 26.67 5.14
N ARG A 902 -29.87 25.95 4.06
CA ARG A 902 -29.44 24.56 3.90
C ARG A 902 -27.93 24.49 3.69
N ARG A 903 -27.28 23.44 4.20
CA ARG A 903 -25.84 23.22 4.01
C ARG A 903 -25.56 21.80 3.57
N PHE A 904 -24.72 21.66 2.56
CA PHE A 904 -24.38 20.40 1.91
C PHE A 904 -22.95 20.01 2.29
N VAL A 905 -22.79 19.04 3.18
CA VAL A 905 -21.48 18.59 3.68
C VAL A 905 -21.08 17.30 2.96
N HIS A 906 -19.91 17.33 2.32
CA HIS A 906 -19.37 16.20 1.56
C HIS A 906 -18.54 15.30 2.48
N THR A 907 -18.82 14.01 2.49
CA THR A 907 -18.07 13.01 3.28
C THR A 907 -17.63 11.86 2.40
N GLU A 908 -16.70 11.03 2.89
CA GLU A 908 -16.31 9.79 2.21
C GLU A 908 -17.47 8.84 1.92
N SER A 909 -18.58 8.98 2.66
CA SER A 909 -19.73 8.09 2.66
C SER A 909 -21.00 8.69 2.02
N GLY A 910 -20.84 9.80 1.30
CA GLY A 910 -21.90 10.52 0.60
C GLY A 910 -22.07 11.96 1.09
N MET A 911 -23.20 12.57 0.70
CA MET A 911 -23.50 13.96 1.04
C MET A 911 -24.53 14.06 2.16
N TRP A 912 -24.22 14.87 3.17
CA TRP A 912 -25.09 15.18 4.29
C TRP A 912 -25.73 16.54 4.04
N VAL A 913 -27.05 16.59 4.07
CA VAL A 913 -27.79 17.85 3.95
C VAL A 913 -28.31 18.21 5.31
N THR A 914 -27.96 19.41 5.75
CA THR A 914 -28.30 19.95 7.06
C THR A 914 -29.07 21.25 6.92
N ASP A 915 -29.79 21.64 7.97
CA ASP A 915 -30.34 22.99 8.09
C ASP A 915 -29.27 23.99 8.57
N ARG A 916 -29.71 25.22 8.83
CA ARG A 916 -28.83 26.31 9.28
C ARG A 916 -28.22 26.01 10.65
N GLU A 917 -28.93 25.29 11.49
CA GLU A 917 -28.50 24.92 12.84
C GLU A 917 -27.69 23.60 12.86
N GLY A 918 -27.34 23.06 11.69
CA GLY A 918 -26.51 21.86 11.55
C GLY A 918 -27.25 20.55 11.80
N ARG A 919 -28.59 20.56 11.98
CA ARG A 919 -29.39 19.34 12.13
C ARG A 919 -29.49 18.64 10.80
N MET A 920 -29.31 17.32 10.81
CA MET A 920 -29.41 16.53 9.59
C MET A 920 -30.85 16.52 9.07
N LEU A 921 -31.06 17.05 7.87
CA LEU A 921 -32.31 16.94 7.14
C LEU A 921 -32.39 15.60 6.41
N ARG A 922 -31.30 15.19 5.76
CA ARG A 922 -31.22 13.95 4.97
C ARG A 922 -29.79 13.63 4.55
N ARG A 923 -29.60 12.39 4.09
CA ARG A 923 -28.34 11.89 3.54
C ARG A 923 -28.53 11.35 2.13
N TRP A 924 -27.64 11.68 1.21
CA TRP A 924 -27.66 11.16 -0.16
C TRP A 924 -26.68 9.99 -0.24
N PRO A 925 -27.17 8.75 -0.44
CA PRO A 925 -26.30 7.64 -0.77
C PRO A 925 -25.80 7.88 -2.19
N VAL A 926 -24.52 8.18 -2.34
CA VAL A 926 -23.90 8.23 -3.66
C VAL A 926 -23.28 6.85 -3.90
N GLY A 927 -23.30 6.38 -5.16
CA GLY A 927 -22.86 5.04 -5.55
C GLY A 927 -21.45 4.67 -5.05
N PRO A 928 -21.00 3.42 -5.27
CA PRO A 928 -19.78 2.87 -4.67
C PRO A 928 -18.53 3.58 -5.20
N GLY A 929 -18.19 4.71 -4.58
CA GLY A 929 -17.01 5.51 -4.87
C GLY A 929 -17.01 6.73 -3.94
N PRO A 930 -15.90 7.04 -3.25
CA PRO A 930 -15.84 8.23 -2.41
C PRO A 930 -16.02 9.48 -3.29
N ILE A 931 -17.04 10.30 -3.02
CA ILE A 931 -17.05 11.68 -3.55
C ILE A 931 -15.94 12.43 -2.82
N ARG A 932 -14.79 12.55 -3.49
CA ARG A 932 -13.69 13.42 -3.06
C ARG A 932 -13.80 14.84 -3.65
N ALA A 933 -14.79 15.10 -4.49
CA ALA A 933 -14.83 16.28 -5.33
C ALA A 933 -15.55 17.48 -4.71
N GLN A 934 -15.14 18.67 -5.15
CA GLN A 934 -15.86 19.92 -4.88
C GLN A 934 -17.18 19.96 -5.64
N ILE A 935 -18.19 20.55 -5.01
CA ILE A 935 -19.50 20.83 -5.61
C ILE A 935 -19.61 22.33 -5.90
N VAL A 936 -20.30 22.67 -6.98
CA VAL A 936 -20.55 24.06 -7.40
C VAL A 936 -22.03 24.27 -7.63
N TRP A 937 -22.51 25.48 -7.31
CA TRP A 937 -23.88 25.91 -7.61
C TRP A 937 -24.06 26.18 -9.10
N TRP A 938 -25.22 25.78 -9.62
CA TRP A 938 -25.70 26.27 -10.90
C TRP A 938 -26.48 27.59 -10.74
N ASP A 939 -26.57 28.34 -11.83
CA ASP A 939 -27.21 29.66 -11.88
C ASP A 939 -28.70 29.68 -11.50
N ASP A 940 -29.38 28.53 -11.55
CA ASP A 940 -30.78 28.42 -11.16
C ASP A 940 -31.01 28.43 -9.64
N GLY A 941 -29.93 28.39 -8.84
CA GLY A 941 -29.99 28.36 -7.37
C GLY A 941 -30.63 27.09 -6.79
N ASN A 942 -30.95 26.09 -7.61
CA ASN A 942 -31.66 24.87 -7.22
C ASN A 942 -30.93 23.58 -7.68
N THR A 943 -29.83 23.72 -8.41
CA THR A 943 -29.05 22.61 -8.95
C THR A 943 -27.60 22.67 -8.48
N LEU A 944 -27.03 21.50 -8.21
CA LEU A 944 -25.65 21.30 -7.80
C LEU A 944 -24.89 20.48 -8.85
N LEU A 945 -23.67 20.90 -9.17
CA LEU A 945 -22.74 20.18 -10.05
C LEU A 945 -21.64 19.52 -9.22
N ALA A 946 -21.40 18.23 -9.42
CA ALA A 946 -20.39 17.47 -8.71
C ALA A 946 -19.47 16.71 -9.67
N ALA A 947 -18.18 16.76 -9.39
CA ALA A 947 -17.22 15.91 -10.07
C ALA A 947 -17.26 14.51 -9.46
N VAL A 948 -17.18 13.47 -10.29
CA VAL A 948 -17.21 12.07 -9.85
C VAL A 948 -15.97 11.36 -10.42
N PRO A 949 -14.81 11.44 -9.72
CA PRO A 949 -13.54 10.96 -10.24
C PRO A 949 -13.58 9.49 -10.68
N ALA A 950 -14.19 8.62 -9.86
CA ALA A 950 -14.27 7.19 -10.11
C ALA A 950 -15.07 6.82 -11.37
N ALA A 951 -15.94 7.70 -11.84
CA ALA A 951 -16.74 7.52 -13.06
C ALA A 951 -16.18 8.32 -14.25
N ALA A 952 -15.16 9.16 -14.05
CA ALA A 952 -14.70 10.13 -15.05
C ALA A 952 -15.84 11.02 -15.58
N GLU A 953 -16.70 11.49 -14.68
CA GLU A 953 -17.94 12.21 -15.03
C GLU A 953 -18.14 13.48 -14.21
N VAL A 954 -18.89 14.41 -14.78
CA VAL A 954 -19.56 15.49 -14.04
C VAL A 954 -21.05 15.18 -13.99
N GLN A 955 -21.61 15.21 -12.79
CA GLN A 955 -23.00 14.87 -12.51
C GLN A 955 -23.73 16.09 -11.93
N TRP A 956 -25.01 16.23 -12.25
CA TRP A 956 -25.83 17.33 -11.76
C TRP A 956 -27.05 16.84 -10.95
N PHE A 957 -27.38 17.52 -9.87
CA PHE A 957 -28.38 17.07 -8.92
C PHE A 957 -29.33 18.19 -8.55
N ASP A 958 -30.60 17.87 -8.38
CA ASP A 958 -31.54 18.78 -7.73
C ASP A 958 -31.29 18.85 -6.22
N LEU A 959 -31.95 19.81 -5.54
CA LEU A 959 -31.93 19.90 -4.07
C LEU A 959 -32.59 18.71 -3.37
N ALA A 960 -33.22 17.79 -4.12
CA ALA A 960 -33.77 16.51 -3.67
C ALA A 960 -32.80 15.33 -3.91
N GLY A 961 -31.57 15.59 -4.37
CA GLY A 961 -30.51 14.59 -4.56
C GLY A 961 -30.80 13.62 -5.70
N ARG A 962 -31.77 13.95 -6.53
CA ARG A 962 -32.07 13.21 -7.75
C ARG A 962 -31.03 13.61 -8.79
N LEU A 963 -30.37 12.60 -9.36
CA LEU A 963 -29.51 12.79 -10.53
C LEU A 963 -30.41 13.27 -11.68
N LEU A 964 -30.20 14.50 -12.11
CA LEU A 964 -30.89 15.04 -13.27
C LEU A 964 -30.24 14.54 -14.58
N GLY A 965 -29.00 14.01 -14.52
CA GLY A 965 -28.12 13.75 -15.67
C GLY A 965 -26.61 13.79 -15.35
N ALA A 966 -25.80 13.33 -16.30
CA ALA A 966 -24.36 13.18 -16.16
C ALA A 966 -23.70 13.27 -17.55
N THR A 967 -22.43 13.71 -17.60
CA THR A 967 -21.62 13.60 -18.81
C THR A 967 -20.19 13.19 -18.50
N SER A 968 -19.67 12.27 -19.31
CA SER A 968 -18.24 11.91 -19.35
C SER A 968 -17.52 12.54 -20.56
N THR A 969 -18.25 13.23 -21.43
CA THR A 969 -17.77 13.71 -22.73
C THR A 969 -18.16 15.16 -23.01
N PHE A 970 -17.40 15.80 -23.89
CA PHE A 970 -17.62 17.18 -24.33
C PHE A 970 -17.09 17.37 -25.76
N ASP A 971 -17.52 18.43 -26.43
CA ASP A 971 -17.12 18.73 -27.80
C ASP A 971 -15.70 19.31 -27.87
N GLY A 972 -14.86 18.77 -28.74
CA GLY A 972 -13.50 19.28 -28.96
C GLY A 972 -12.48 18.85 -27.89
N GLY A 973 -11.22 19.24 -28.08
CA GLY A 973 -10.12 18.93 -27.15
C GLY A 973 -9.97 17.43 -26.86
N PRO A 974 -9.72 17.03 -25.60
CA PRO A 974 -9.62 15.63 -25.17
C PRO A 974 -10.92 14.82 -25.30
N ARG A 975 -12.06 15.47 -25.54
CA ARG A 975 -13.42 14.92 -25.69
C ARG A 975 -14.01 14.18 -24.50
N ARG A 976 -13.23 13.90 -23.46
CA ARG A 976 -13.66 13.21 -22.24
C ARG A 976 -12.87 13.68 -21.04
N PHE A 977 -13.47 13.53 -19.86
CA PHE A 977 -12.75 13.69 -18.60
C PHE A 977 -11.82 12.51 -18.34
N LEU A 978 -10.78 12.73 -17.54
CA LEU A 978 -9.91 11.65 -17.07
C LEU A 978 -10.37 11.17 -15.69
N GLU A 979 -10.27 12.03 -14.69
CA GLU A 979 -10.70 11.84 -13.31
C GLU A 979 -10.97 13.24 -12.74
N PRO A 980 -12.17 13.82 -12.93
CA PRO A 980 -12.44 15.19 -12.52
C PRO A 980 -12.52 15.28 -11.00
N THR A 981 -11.86 16.26 -10.40
CA THR A 981 -11.64 16.39 -8.95
C THR A 981 -12.14 17.69 -8.33
N ALA A 982 -12.16 18.79 -9.08
CA ALA A 982 -12.76 20.04 -8.65
C ALA A 982 -13.39 20.78 -9.82
N LEU A 983 -14.32 21.66 -9.49
CA LEU A 983 -15.14 22.39 -10.43
C LEU A 983 -15.15 23.87 -10.02
N ALA A 984 -15.20 24.77 -11.00
CA ALA A 984 -15.54 26.17 -10.80
C ALA A 984 -16.38 26.66 -11.96
N TYR A 985 -17.28 27.61 -11.69
CA TYR A 985 -18.19 28.14 -12.69
C TYR A 985 -18.16 29.67 -12.67
N ASP A 986 -17.93 30.28 -13.83
CA ASP A 986 -18.11 31.71 -14.07
C ASP A 986 -19.44 31.92 -14.81
N PRO A 987 -20.48 32.40 -14.12
CA PRO A 987 -21.79 32.58 -14.73
C PRO A 987 -21.82 33.72 -15.75
N SER A 988 -21.03 34.78 -15.52
CA SER A 988 -20.99 35.97 -16.38
C SER A 988 -20.46 35.64 -17.78
N ARG A 989 -19.51 34.70 -17.86
CA ARG A 989 -18.87 34.28 -19.12
C ARG A 989 -19.33 32.92 -19.62
N ARG A 990 -20.12 32.22 -18.81
CA ARG A 990 -20.57 30.85 -19.05
C ARG A 990 -19.41 29.87 -19.27
N ILE A 991 -18.36 30.03 -18.46
CA ILE A 991 -17.16 29.19 -18.49
C ILE A 991 -17.19 28.26 -17.27
N PHE A 992 -16.94 26.99 -17.53
CA PHE A 992 -16.85 25.92 -16.55
C PHE A 992 -15.42 25.40 -16.53
N ALA A 993 -14.76 25.51 -15.38
CA ALA A 993 -13.42 24.99 -15.17
C ALA A 993 -13.49 23.64 -14.44
N VAL A 994 -12.78 22.64 -14.95
CA VAL A 994 -12.71 21.29 -14.36
C VAL A 994 -11.25 20.93 -14.12
N ALA A 995 -10.89 20.73 -12.85
CA ALA A 995 -9.57 20.20 -12.50
C ALA A 995 -9.57 18.68 -12.56
N GLU A 996 -8.62 18.11 -13.28
CA GLU A 996 -8.38 16.68 -13.40
C GLU A 996 -7.39 16.19 -12.33
N ALA A 997 -7.42 14.90 -11.99
CA ALA A 997 -6.53 14.32 -10.98
C ALA A 997 -5.04 14.36 -11.37
N ASP A 998 -4.74 14.55 -12.65
CA ASP A 998 -3.38 14.76 -13.18
C ASP A 998 -2.93 16.24 -13.15
N GLY A 999 -3.74 17.12 -12.55
CA GLY A 999 -3.42 18.54 -12.36
C GLY A 999 -3.76 19.43 -13.56
N ARG A 1000 -4.27 18.89 -14.67
CA ARG A 1000 -4.78 19.69 -15.79
C ARG A 1000 -6.08 20.39 -15.41
N ILE A 1001 -6.25 21.61 -15.92
CA ILE A 1001 -7.53 22.33 -15.80
C ILE A 1001 -8.14 22.48 -17.19
N LEU A 1002 -9.33 21.93 -17.38
CA LEU A 1002 -10.11 22.07 -18.61
C LEU A 1002 -11.03 23.29 -18.47
N LEU A 1003 -10.90 24.25 -19.37
CA LEU A 1003 -11.86 25.34 -19.55
C LEU A 1003 -12.85 24.94 -20.63
N LEU A 1004 -14.12 24.84 -20.23
CA LEU A 1004 -15.23 24.39 -21.05
C LEU A 1004 -16.27 25.51 -21.14
N ARG A 1005 -16.71 25.85 -22.34
CA ARG A 1005 -17.84 26.75 -22.58
C ARG A 1005 -19.13 25.95 -22.50
N ILE A 1006 -20.12 26.50 -21.80
CA ILE A 1006 -21.45 25.92 -21.74
C ILE A 1006 -22.29 26.45 -22.92
N ARG A 1007 -22.80 25.54 -23.75
CA ARG A 1007 -23.72 25.83 -24.84
C ARG A 1007 -25.18 25.63 -24.36
N GLY A 1008 -26.11 26.42 -24.87
CA GLY A 1008 -27.54 26.25 -24.55
C GLY A 1008 -27.94 26.56 -23.10
N SER A 1009 -28.93 25.87 -22.52
CA SER A 1009 -29.36 26.01 -21.12
C SER A 1009 -28.97 24.82 -20.25
N ASN A 1010 -28.39 23.78 -20.85
CA ASN A 1010 -27.96 22.55 -20.20
C ASN A 1010 -26.51 22.72 -19.70
N PRO A 1011 -26.25 22.83 -18.37
CA PRO A 1011 -24.90 22.81 -17.80
C PRO A 1011 -23.93 21.69 -18.27
N LEU A 1012 -24.42 20.59 -18.85
CA LEU A 1012 -23.60 19.48 -19.35
C LEU A 1012 -23.37 19.53 -20.87
N ASP A 1013 -23.95 20.51 -21.58
CA ASP A 1013 -23.64 20.79 -22.99
C ASP A 1013 -22.34 21.61 -23.06
N LEU A 1014 -21.23 20.88 -22.95
CA LEU A 1014 -19.89 21.42 -22.75
C LEU A 1014 -19.08 21.38 -24.05
N ALA A 1015 -18.39 22.48 -24.33
CA ALA A 1015 -17.44 22.58 -25.43
C ALA A 1015 -16.07 23.00 -24.93
N PHE A 1016 -15.05 22.24 -25.28
CA PHE A 1016 -13.67 22.54 -24.95
C PHE A 1016 -13.23 23.88 -25.53
N GLU A 1017 -12.77 24.77 -24.66
CA GLU A 1017 -12.08 25.98 -25.07
C GLU A 1017 -10.57 25.80 -25.00
N ARG A 1018 -10.09 25.29 -23.85
CA ARG A 1018 -8.66 25.27 -23.56
C ARG A 1018 -8.31 24.33 -22.41
N GLU A 1019 -7.04 23.95 -22.39
CA GLU A 1019 -6.39 23.27 -21.26
C GLU A 1019 -5.37 24.22 -20.63
N LEU A 1020 -5.38 24.34 -19.30
CA LEU A 1020 -4.33 25.00 -18.51
C LEU A 1020 -3.54 23.94 -17.75
N ARG A 1021 -2.25 24.22 -17.51
CA ARG A 1021 -1.35 23.36 -16.74
C ARG A 1021 -0.60 24.18 -15.71
N PRO A 1022 -1.21 24.44 -14.54
CA PRO A 1022 -0.53 25.12 -13.46
C PRO A 1022 0.67 24.29 -12.98
N PRO A 1023 1.76 24.94 -12.53
CA PRO A 1023 2.98 24.25 -12.07
C PRO A 1023 2.77 23.70 -10.64
N LEU A 1024 1.80 22.81 -10.48
CA LEU A 1024 1.44 22.16 -9.23
C LEU A 1024 2.57 21.25 -8.73
N SER A 1025 2.72 21.18 -7.41
CA SER A 1025 3.78 20.44 -6.74
C SER A 1025 3.63 18.92 -6.77
N VAL A 1026 2.41 18.42 -6.96
CA VAL A 1026 2.06 17.00 -6.84
C VAL A 1026 1.60 16.37 -8.14
N ARG A 1027 1.73 15.04 -8.18
CA ARG A 1027 1.52 14.20 -9.38
C ARG A 1027 0.09 13.67 -9.53
N ARG A 1028 -0.57 13.37 -8.41
CA ARG A 1028 -1.93 12.78 -8.34
C ARG A 1028 -2.61 13.16 -7.03
N MET A 1029 -3.18 14.35 -6.97
CA MET A 1029 -4.16 14.70 -5.94
C MET A 1029 -5.17 15.67 -6.52
N ALA A 1030 -6.39 15.59 -5.99
CA ALA A 1030 -7.45 16.54 -6.28
C ALA A 1030 -6.96 17.96 -6.02
N VAL A 1031 -6.86 18.78 -7.06
CA VAL A 1031 -6.80 20.23 -6.90
C VAL A 1031 -8.03 20.59 -6.10
N ARG A 1032 -7.85 21.07 -4.87
CA ARG A 1032 -8.98 21.42 -3.98
C ARG A 1032 -9.33 22.90 -4.06
N VAL A 1033 -8.58 23.70 -4.79
CA VAL A 1033 -8.81 25.13 -4.85
C VAL A 1033 -8.87 25.50 -6.32
N LEU A 1034 -10.11 25.58 -6.80
CA LEU A 1034 -10.43 26.06 -8.14
C LEU A 1034 -11.59 27.05 -7.98
N THR A 1035 -11.36 28.33 -8.27
CA THR A 1035 -12.43 29.34 -8.19
C THR A 1035 -12.19 30.46 -9.19
N PHE A 1036 -13.29 31.10 -9.61
CA PHE A 1036 -13.21 32.41 -10.24
C PHE A 1036 -13.27 33.49 -9.16
N ASP A 1037 -12.61 34.62 -9.40
CA ASP A 1037 -12.50 35.73 -8.47
C ASP A 1037 -13.62 36.80 -8.60
N GLY A 1038 -14.59 36.57 -9.48
CA GLY A 1038 -15.67 37.52 -9.80
C GLY A 1038 -15.32 38.53 -10.91
N GLN A 1039 -14.04 38.78 -11.19
CA GLN A 1039 -13.58 39.43 -12.43
C GLN A 1039 -13.34 38.39 -13.55
N GLY A 1040 -13.70 37.14 -13.26
CA GLY A 1040 -13.53 35.92 -14.04
C GLY A 1040 -12.08 35.60 -14.39
N ARG A 1041 -11.15 36.00 -13.51
CA ARG A 1041 -9.82 35.38 -13.43
C ARG A 1041 -9.97 34.06 -12.68
N LEU A 1042 -9.34 33.01 -13.20
CA LEU A 1042 -9.33 31.71 -12.55
C LEU A 1042 -8.15 31.63 -11.56
N LEU A 1043 -8.43 31.25 -10.33
CA LEU A 1043 -7.46 31.00 -9.28
C LEU A 1043 -7.36 29.49 -9.03
N VAL A 1044 -6.12 28.97 -9.05
CA VAL A 1044 -5.82 27.57 -8.81
C VAL A 1044 -4.83 27.45 -7.66
N GLY A 1045 -5.23 26.85 -6.54
CA GLY A 1045 -4.34 26.63 -5.41
C GLY A 1045 -3.56 25.31 -5.55
N ASP A 1046 -2.30 25.34 -5.13
CA ASP A 1046 -1.48 24.14 -5.01
C ASP A 1046 -1.94 23.32 -3.79
N PRO A 1047 -2.18 22.00 -3.93
CA PRO A 1047 -2.74 21.18 -2.86
C PRO A 1047 -1.73 20.84 -1.75
N GLU A 1048 -0.42 21.00 -1.97
CA GLU A 1048 0.62 20.70 -0.96
C GLU A 1048 1.54 21.87 -0.66
N ARG A 1049 1.61 22.89 -1.53
CA ARG A 1049 2.41 24.09 -1.31
C ARG A 1049 1.53 25.31 -1.07
N PRO A 1050 2.03 26.29 -0.30
CA PRO A 1050 1.35 27.56 -0.10
C PRO A 1050 1.49 28.44 -1.36
N ALA A 1051 0.84 28.06 -2.46
CA ALA A 1051 0.90 28.76 -3.75
C ALA A 1051 -0.48 28.84 -4.40
N VAL A 1052 -0.75 29.96 -5.09
CA VAL A 1052 -1.96 30.15 -5.92
C VAL A 1052 -1.55 30.70 -7.27
N PHE A 1053 -2.03 30.07 -8.33
CA PHE A 1053 -1.80 30.45 -9.71
C PHE A 1053 -3.04 31.13 -10.28
N ALA A 1054 -2.88 32.35 -10.78
CA ALA A 1054 -3.94 33.14 -11.40
C ALA A 1054 -3.83 33.09 -12.93
N TYR A 1055 -4.98 33.03 -13.59
CA TYR A 1055 -5.14 33.06 -15.04
C TYR A 1055 -6.24 34.04 -15.45
N ASP A 1056 -6.07 34.74 -16.56
CA ASP A 1056 -7.13 35.57 -17.14
C ASP A 1056 -8.18 34.74 -17.89
N SER A 1057 -9.22 35.39 -18.40
CA SER A 1057 -10.25 34.76 -19.23
C SER A 1057 -9.72 34.20 -20.55
N ALA A 1058 -8.56 34.69 -21.00
CA ALA A 1058 -7.86 34.17 -22.16
C ALA A 1058 -6.86 33.08 -21.76
N GLY A 1059 -6.91 32.52 -20.55
CA GLY A 1059 -6.05 31.45 -20.06
C GLY A 1059 -4.56 31.83 -19.97
N GLN A 1060 -4.21 33.11 -20.01
CA GLN A 1060 -2.83 33.58 -19.84
C GLN A 1060 -2.50 33.66 -18.36
N ARG A 1061 -1.27 33.31 -18.00
CA ARG A 1061 -0.79 33.33 -16.61
C ARG A 1061 -0.66 34.77 -16.12
N LEU A 1062 -1.20 35.07 -14.95
CA LEU A 1062 -1.18 36.39 -14.33
C LEU A 1062 -0.20 36.45 -13.14
N MET A 1063 0.66 37.45 -13.08
CA MET A 1063 1.46 37.75 -11.88
C MET A 1063 1.37 39.24 -11.56
N ALA A 1064 1.46 39.59 -10.28
CA ALA A 1064 1.47 40.99 -9.88
C ALA A 1064 2.74 41.69 -10.36
N GLN A 1065 2.62 42.97 -10.74
CA GLN A 1065 3.76 43.82 -11.10
C GLN A 1065 4.77 43.94 -9.96
N GLN A 1066 4.25 44.00 -8.72
CA GLN A 1066 5.03 44.09 -7.49
C GLN A 1066 4.95 42.76 -6.73
N PRO A 1067 6.09 42.16 -6.32
CA PRO A 1067 6.10 40.90 -5.60
C PRO A 1067 5.17 40.87 -4.38
N GLU A 1068 5.16 41.95 -3.59
CA GLU A 1068 4.35 42.09 -2.37
C GLU A 1068 2.84 41.93 -2.59
N ASN A 1069 2.36 42.17 -3.82
CA ASN A 1069 0.94 42.05 -4.17
C ASN A 1069 0.62 40.72 -4.87
N ASP A 1070 1.58 39.82 -5.07
CA ASP A 1070 1.32 38.53 -5.70
C ASP A 1070 0.98 37.45 -4.69
N TRP A 1071 0.22 36.46 -5.15
CA TRP A 1071 -0.08 35.26 -4.39
C TRP A 1071 1.17 34.48 -3.96
N MET A 1072 2.18 34.38 -4.82
CA MET A 1072 3.41 33.63 -4.53
C MET A 1072 4.23 34.21 -3.37
N SER A 1073 4.07 35.51 -3.06
CA SER A 1073 4.72 36.15 -1.92
C SER A 1073 3.83 36.21 -0.68
N GLN A 1074 2.52 36.36 -0.85
CA GLN A 1074 1.59 36.53 0.29
C GLN A 1074 1.14 35.19 0.90
N VAL A 1075 0.96 34.14 0.10
CA VAL A 1075 0.42 32.85 0.56
C VAL A 1075 1.39 32.03 1.42
N PRO A 1076 2.73 32.03 1.20
CA PRO A 1076 3.67 31.28 2.06
C PRO A 1076 3.52 31.53 3.55
N ALA A 1077 3.19 32.75 3.96
CA ALA A 1077 2.95 33.11 5.36
C ALA A 1077 1.63 32.53 5.94
N LEU A 1078 0.71 32.10 5.08
CA LEU A 1078 -0.62 31.58 5.44
C LEU A 1078 -0.67 30.04 5.49
N GLY A 1079 0.25 29.36 4.80
CA GLY A 1079 0.24 27.91 4.64
C GLY A 1079 -0.54 27.43 3.41
N VAL A 1080 -0.74 26.11 3.30
CA VAL A 1080 -1.40 25.50 2.13
C VAL A 1080 -2.84 26.00 2.04
N VAL A 1081 -3.22 26.54 0.87
CA VAL A 1081 -4.56 27.08 0.64
C VAL A 1081 -5.54 25.92 0.50
N ARG A 1082 -6.61 25.96 1.29
CA ARG A 1082 -7.68 24.95 1.30
C ARG A 1082 -8.93 25.42 0.54
N ARG A 1083 -9.20 26.73 0.57
CA ARG A 1083 -10.37 27.34 -0.08
C ARG A 1083 -10.10 28.80 -0.42
N ILE A 1084 -10.63 29.24 -1.56
CA ILE A 1084 -10.73 30.66 -1.92
C ILE A 1084 -12.20 30.91 -2.26
N VAL A 1085 -12.79 31.96 -1.67
CA VAL A 1085 -14.18 32.31 -1.88
C VAL A 1085 -14.28 33.79 -2.28
N PRO A 1086 -14.91 34.13 -3.42
CA PRO A 1086 -15.12 35.52 -3.82
C PRO A 1086 -16.29 36.15 -3.05
N LEU A 1087 -16.09 37.35 -2.51
CA LEU A 1087 -17.10 38.15 -1.80
C LEU A 1087 -17.00 39.63 -2.22
N GLU A 1088 -17.94 40.13 -3.02
CA GLU A 1088 -18.08 41.57 -3.34
C GLU A 1088 -16.78 42.30 -3.76
N GLY A 1089 -15.97 41.68 -4.63
CA GLY A 1089 -14.68 42.25 -5.07
C GLY A 1089 -13.51 42.03 -4.10
N GLN A 1090 -13.73 41.25 -3.05
CA GLN A 1090 -12.71 40.69 -2.17
C GLN A 1090 -12.62 39.18 -2.35
N LEU A 1091 -11.50 38.61 -1.87
CA LEU A 1091 -11.28 37.18 -1.81
C LEU A 1091 -11.00 36.77 -0.37
N LEU A 1092 -11.68 35.72 0.07
CA LEU A 1092 -11.47 35.11 1.37
C LEU A 1092 -10.66 33.83 1.17
N VAL A 1093 -9.50 33.77 1.77
CA VAL A 1093 -8.55 32.67 1.58
C VAL A 1093 -8.39 31.92 2.89
N LEU A 1094 -8.83 30.66 2.91
CA LEU A 1094 -8.58 29.74 4.01
C LEU A 1094 -7.28 28.99 3.75
N ALA A 1095 -6.33 29.09 4.67
CA ALA A 1095 -5.03 28.43 4.57
C ALA A 1095 -4.56 27.89 5.92
N GLY A 1096 -3.83 26.77 5.90
CA GLY A 1096 -3.18 26.21 7.09
C GLY A 1096 -4.10 25.73 8.24
N GLY A 1097 -5.43 25.78 8.08
CA GLY A 1097 -6.41 25.30 9.07
C GLY A 1097 -6.60 26.19 10.30
N HIS A 1098 -5.89 27.32 10.42
CA HIS A 1098 -5.87 28.16 11.63
C HIS A 1098 -6.61 29.50 11.50
N GLY A 1099 -7.13 29.84 10.32
CA GLY A 1099 -7.90 31.05 10.08
C GLY A 1099 -8.03 31.40 8.60
N ALA A 1100 -8.79 32.44 8.29
CA ALA A 1100 -8.95 32.95 6.94
C ALA A 1100 -8.35 34.36 6.80
N VAL A 1101 -7.94 34.72 5.59
CA VAL A 1101 -7.35 36.03 5.28
C VAL A 1101 -8.13 36.68 4.17
N ARG A 1102 -8.38 37.98 4.33
CA ARG A 1102 -9.04 38.79 3.32
C ARG A 1102 -8.02 39.40 2.37
N PHE A 1103 -8.30 39.30 1.08
CA PHE A 1103 -7.55 39.94 0.03
C PHE A 1103 -8.48 40.87 -0.74
N GLN A 1104 -7.98 42.04 -1.11
CA GLN A 1104 -8.66 42.98 -1.99
C GLN A 1104 -7.79 43.20 -3.22
N GLU A 1105 -8.40 43.39 -4.37
CA GLU A 1105 -7.64 43.78 -5.56
C GLU A 1105 -7.05 45.17 -5.35
N GLY A 1106 -5.74 45.29 -5.58
CA GLY A 1106 -5.03 46.54 -5.36
C GLY A 1106 -5.38 47.55 -6.44
N ARG A 1107 -6.46 48.34 -6.27
CA ARG A 1107 -6.62 49.56 -7.07
C ARG A 1107 -5.53 50.52 -6.64
N PHE A 1108 -4.65 50.93 -7.54
CA PHE A 1108 -3.88 52.14 -7.30
C PHE A 1108 -4.88 53.25 -6.96
N ALA A 1109 -4.83 53.76 -5.74
CA ALA A 1109 -5.39 55.07 -5.45
C ALA A 1109 -4.59 56.03 -6.34
N GLN A 1110 -5.07 56.30 -7.56
CA GLN A 1110 -4.62 57.45 -8.32
C GLN A 1110 -4.86 58.64 -7.39
N GLY A 1111 -3.76 59.23 -6.92
CA GLY A 1111 -3.79 60.36 -6.01
C GLY A 1111 -4.74 61.41 -6.56
N PHE A 1112 -5.81 61.68 -5.83
CA PHE A 1112 -6.31 63.04 -5.74
C PHE A 1112 -5.27 63.78 -4.88
N ASP A 1113 -4.33 64.42 -5.56
CA ASP A 1113 -3.67 65.63 -5.05
C ASP A 1113 -4.68 66.79 -5.04
#